data_AF-A0A947D394-F1
#
_entry.id   AF-A0A947D394-F1
#
_cell.length_a   1.000
_cell.length_b   1.000
_cell.length_c   1.000
_cell.angle_alpha   90.00
_cell.angle_beta   90.00
_cell.angle_gamma   90.00
#
_symmetry.space_group_name_H-M   'P 1'
#
loop_
_entity.id
_entity.type
_entity.pdbx_description
1 polymer ?
#
loop_
_entity_poly.entity_id
_entity_poly.type
_entity_poly.pdbx_seq_one_letter_code
_entity_poly.pdbx_strand_id
1 'polypeptide(L)'
;MNGENFGGPAIEKLVRAFHGRHPDITVEAVFQPGSYQGLMQNLQASIAAGTPPAVAQIGFNYLDYAVENVPFVTVEEMLKRDPDSETFLRSFPASVLNLGRRQGTLAGFPYSISVPILYYNADLFSRAGLDPDRPPRTWSEVRAFSREIKQKTGQYGLFVEDVANWAIDAMVLSNDGAIYRNVGGRTEPAFQEASGIAVYQMLQEMALRSILEERPALKLARQQLADVVSWPSFSGGNSLEAEQIRIEATEAILSGKNHRLPPWKRPVKKFAALRPSFVETVRRTSWDTGKNPSWIEEVESVKRPVALLMMLWLVVGLMGAACGRPTAEAPLQATTSSGDAATETATGNATAPENGKVVIEYWHVNSENFGGPAVRELVERFNREHDDIQVVEKFQPNMYLGLMQNLQTALAAGQPPAVAQIGYNFLRYAVENFPHLSIEEAASRDPEGQLFLADFLPNILDLGRVDGKLEGMPYSISNAILYYNADLFQKAGLDPEKPPTTWAEVREAARTIREKTGAYGLYLQEPSDFWAQQALIESNGARMLIEKDGRLVAGFDSPEAIEAFQLYQDLVLKDKTALHATWDEGSEAFVQGKVAMYITTIARRNYVESNAQFTVKGAPFPAFDGKPRRLPAGGNNLFIFAQDPKEQEAAWTFIKFLLSPEAITVWTKGTGYLPARKGVADDPRYLKDFMDQNPLMKVAVAQLPDVVPWVSFPGANGLQAEQVLLDARDAVLTGKKSPEAALKDAAEKVNGLIR
;
A
#
# COMPACT_ATOMS: atom_id res chain seq x y z
N MET A 1 -10.82 -15.94 8.11
CA MET A 1 -12.17 -15.33 8.01
C MET A 1 -12.03 -14.20 7.02
N ASN A 2 -12.52 -14.40 5.81
CA ASN A 2 -12.34 -13.48 4.69
C ASN A 2 -13.16 -12.20 4.92
N GLY A 3 -12.61 -11.05 4.54
CA GLY A 3 -13.19 -9.71 4.75
C GLY A 3 -14.44 -9.40 3.93
N GLU A 4 -15.41 -10.31 3.88
CA GLU A 4 -16.75 -10.04 3.37
C GLU A 4 -17.50 -9.17 4.40
N ASN A 5 -17.81 -7.92 4.03
CA ASN A 5 -18.89 -7.10 4.60
C ASN A 5 -19.11 -7.25 6.12
N PHE A 6 -18.11 -6.91 6.92
CA PHE A 6 -18.25 -6.86 8.37
C PHE A 6 -19.40 -5.90 8.75
N GLY A 7 -20.52 -6.45 9.21
CA GLY A 7 -21.66 -5.69 9.76
C GLY A 7 -22.76 -5.25 8.78
N GLY A 8 -22.51 -5.15 7.47
CA GLY A 8 -23.48 -4.64 6.48
C GLY A 8 -24.84 -5.36 6.50
N PRO A 9 -24.88 -6.69 6.31
CA PRO A 9 -26.11 -7.48 6.39
C PRO A 9 -26.83 -7.39 7.76
N ALA A 10 -26.08 -7.17 8.85
CA ALA A 10 -26.65 -6.99 10.18
C ALA A 10 -27.33 -5.63 10.33
N ILE A 11 -26.72 -4.56 9.82
CA ILE A 11 -27.31 -3.21 9.79
C ILE A 11 -28.58 -3.21 8.95
N GLU A 12 -28.57 -3.80 7.76
CA GLU A 12 -29.78 -3.89 6.94
C GLU A 12 -30.91 -4.64 7.65
N LYS A 13 -30.58 -5.71 8.39
CA LYS A 13 -31.57 -6.44 9.20
C LYS A 13 -32.13 -5.56 10.33
N LEU A 14 -31.30 -4.75 10.97
CA LEU A 14 -31.73 -3.79 11.99
C LEU A 14 -32.62 -2.70 11.40
N VAL A 15 -32.28 -2.16 10.22
CA VAL A 15 -33.10 -1.18 9.49
C VAL A 15 -34.46 -1.75 9.15
N ARG A 16 -34.53 -2.96 8.58
CA ARG A 16 -35.80 -3.65 8.32
C ARG A 16 -36.63 -3.86 9.60
N ALA A 17 -35.99 -4.27 10.69
CA ALA A 17 -36.67 -4.44 11.98
C ALA A 17 -37.17 -3.10 12.55
N PHE A 18 -36.41 -2.02 12.35
CA PHE A 18 -36.77 -0.67 12.76
C PHE A 18 -37.98 -0.17 11.96
N HIS A 19 -37.97 -0.27 10.63
CA HIS A 19 -39.13 0.10 9.79
C HIS A 19 -40.39 -0.67 10.19
N GLY A 20 -40.25 -1.94 10.57
CA GLY A 20 -41.38 -2.75 11.04
C GLY A 20 -42.00 -2.26 12.37
N ARG A 21 -41.22 -1.59 13.23
CA ARG A 21 -41.69 -1.01 14.50
C ARG A 21 -42.07 0.47 14.40
N HIS A 22 -41.46 1.17 13.45
CA HIS A 22 -41.59 2.61 13.23
C HIS A 22 -41.87 2.87 11.74
N PRO A 23 -43.07 2.52 11.24
CA PRO A 23 -43.40 2.59 9.82
C PRO A 23 -43.47 4.03 9.28
N ASP A 24 -43.55 5.01 10.17
CA ASP A 24 -43.54 6.45 9.89
C ASP A 24 -42.13 7.03 9.70
N ILE A 25 -41.08 6.28 10.01
CA ILE A 25 -39.69 6.72 9.91
C ILE A 25 -38.93 5.87 8.89
N THR A 26 -38.47 6.52 7.82
CA THR A 26 -37.63 5.87 6.80
C THR A 26 -36.16 6.09 7.11
N VAL A 27 -35.46 5.01 7.43
CA VAL A 27 -33.99 4.96 7.53
C VAL A 27 -33.39 4.42 6.24
N GLU A 28 -32.52 5.21 5.61
CA GLU A 28 -31.67 4.80 4.48
C GLU A 28 -30.25 4.53 4.98
N ALA A 29 -29.79 3.28 4.89
CA ALA A 29 -28.43 2.92 5.27
C ALA A 29 -27.47 3.19 4.12
N VAL A 30 -26.52 4.10 4.33
CA VAL A 30 -25.47 4.41 3.36
C VAL A 30 -24.18 3.75 3.81
N PHE A 31 -23.71 2.75 3.05
CA PHE A 31 -22.45 2.06 3.33
C PHE A 31 -21.32 2.73 2.56
N GLN A 32 -20.32 3.21 3.28
CA GLN A 32 -19.13 3.82 2.70
C GLN A 32 -18.02 2.77 2.60
N PRO A 33 -17.45 2.51 1.40
CA PRO A 33 -16.30 1.63 1.27
C PRO A 33 -15.06 2.29 1.91
N GLY A 34 -14.26 1.50 2.64
CA GLY A 34 -12.97 1.95 3.16
C GLY A 34 -12.89 2.07 4.68
N SER A 35 -12.01 2.96 5.16
CA SER A 35 -11.67 3.13 6.57
C SER A 35 -12.49 4.23 7.25
N TYR A 36 -12.40 4.34 8.58
CA TYR A 36 -12.96 5.47 9.32
C TYR A 36 -12.48 6.84 8.82
N GLN A 37 -11.28 6.90 8.22
CA GLN A 37 -10.75 8.12 7.59
C GLN A 37 -11.58 8.52 6.36
N GLY A 38 -11.85 7.57 5.46
CA GLY A 38 -12.68 7.82 4.27
C GLY A 38 -14.10 8.22 4.65
N LEU A 39 -14.67 7.60 5.69
CA LEU A 39 -15.96 8.00 6.23
C LEU A 39 -15.94 9.46 6.74
N MET A 40 -14.90 9.87 7.45
CA MET A 40 -14.77 11.25 7.92
C MET A 40 -14.64 12.26 6.78
N GLN A 41 -13.86 11.95 5.75
CA GLN A 41 -13.74 12.80 4.55
C GLN A 41 -15.09 12.96 3.84
N ASN A 42 -15.82 11.86 3.65
CA ASN A 42 -17.14 11.88 3.02
C ASN A 42 -18.16 12.64 3.87
N LEU A 43 -18.13 12.47 5.19
CA LEU A 43 -18.97 13.23 6.12
C LEU A 43 -18.74 14.74 5.98
N GLN A 44 -17.48 15.17 5.90
CA GLN A 44 -17.14 16.58 5.69
C GLN A 44 -17.62 17.09 4.34
N ALA A 45 -17.43 16.33 3.28
CA ALA A 45 -17.91 16.67 1.95
C ALA A 45 -19.44 16.80 1.91
N SER A 46 -20.19 15.87 2.52
CA SER A 46 -21.65 15.92 2.61
C SER A 46 -22.13 17.13 3.41
N ILE A 47 -21.45 17.48 4.50
CA ILE A 47 -21.76 18.70 5.27
C ILE A 47 -21.52 19.95 4.42
N ALA A 48 -20.37 20.04 3.74
CA ALA A 48 -20.05 21.17 2.86
C ALA A 48 -21.04 21.30 1.69
N ALA A 49 -21.53 20.17 1.17
CA ALA A 49 -22.54 20.08 0.13
C ALA A 49 -23.98 20.35 0.64
N GLY A 50 -24.18 20.62 1.93
CA GLY A 50 -25.51 20.87 2.51
C GLY A 50 -26.41 19.63 2.59
N THR A 51 -25.83 18.42 2.50
CA THR A 51 -26.53 17.14 2.54
C THR A 51 -25.98 16.22 3.65
N PRO A 52 -25.88 16.69 4.91
CA PRO A 52 -25.32 15.87 5.99
C PRO A 52 -26.22 14.66 6.31
N PRO A 53 -25.66 13.50 6.67
CA PRO A 53 -26.45 12.39 7.19
C PRO A 53 -27.05 12.75 8.56
N ALA A 54 -28.19 12.15 8.89
CA ALA A 54 -28.84 12.34 10.19
C ALA A 54 -28.07 11.67 11.36
N VAL A 55 -27.41 10.54 11.07
CA VAL A 55 -26.58 9.77 12.02
C VAL A 55 -25.36 9.27 11.26
N ALA A 56 -24.17 9.42 11.84
CA ALA A 56 -22.91 8.91 11.29
C ALA A 56 -22.16 8.06 12.32
N GLN A 57 -21.63 6.93 11.89
CA GLN A 57 -20.74 6.10 12.70
C GLN A 57 -19.29 6.55 12.51
N ILE A 58 -18.73 7.25 13.48
CA ILE A 58 -17.34 7.72 13.44
C ILE A 58 -16.42 6.85 14.30
N GLY A 59 -15.15 6.73 13.91
CA GLY A 59 -14.15 6.02 14.72
C GLY A 59 -13.83 6.77 16.01
N PHE A 60 -13.57 6.05 17.11
CA PHE A 60 -13.23 6.67 18.40
C PHE A 60 -12.01 7.60 18.34
N ASN A 61 -11.07 7.30 17.43
CA ASN A 61 -9.88 8.10 17.16
C ASN A 61 -10.18 9.44 16.48
N TYR A 62 -11.37 9.63 15.91
CA TYR A 62 -11.81 10.87 15.27
C TYR A 62 -12.76 11.69 16.14
N LEU A 63 -13.12 11.24 17.34
CA LEU A 63 -14.13 11.91 18.15
C LEU A 63 -13.70 13.32 18.58
N ASP A 64 -12.44 13.51 18.99
CA ASP A 64 -11.90 14.84 19.32
C ASP A 64 -11.97 15.79 18.13
N TYR A 65 -11.52 15.32 16.97
CA TYR A 65 -11.59 16.06 15.73
C TYR A 65 -13.04 16.42 15.35
N ALA A 66 -13.97 15.47 15.47
CA ALA A 66 -15.38 15.70 15.16
C ALA A 66 -16.01 16.74 16.09
N VAL A 67 -15.72 16.68 17.40
CA VAL A 67 -16.18 17.67 18.38
C VAL A 67 -15.70 19.07 18.03
N GLU A 68 -14.48 19.21 17.52
CA GLU A 68 -13.88 20.50 17.21
C GLU A 68 -14.27 21.05 15.83
N ASN A 69 -14.47 20.18 14.83
CA ASN A 69 -14.50 20.58 13.42
C ASN A 69 -15.80 20.23 12.69
N VAL A 70 -16.68 19.43 13.28
CA VAL A 70 -17.93 18.99 12.65
C VAL A 70 -19.11 19.65 13.36
N PRO A 71 -20.04 20.30 12.64
CA PRO A 71 -21.29 20.75 13.25
C PRO A 71 -22.22 19.56 13.48
N PHE A 72 -22.56 19.26 14.74
CA PHE A 72 -23.54 18.23 15.10
C PHE A 72 -24.27 18.60 16.40
N VAL A 73 -25.36 17.88 16.68
CA VAL A 73 -26.04 17.96 17.97
C VAL A 73 -25.54 16.84 18.87
N THR A 74 -25.09 17.19 20.08
CA THR A 74 -24.54 16.20 21.01
C THR A 74 -25.61 15.20 21.48
N VAL A 75 -25.19 13.98 21.79
CA VAL A 75 -26.10 12.98 22.36
C VAL A 75 -26.61 13.43 23.73
N GLU A 76 -25.81 14.12 24.53
CA GLU A 76 -26.26 14.70 25.81
C GLU A 76 -27.42 15.70 25.64
N GLU A 77 -27.42 16.50 24.57
CA GLU A 77 -28.54 17.40 24.25
C GLU A 77 -29.80 16.64 23.82
N MET A 78 -29.64 15.55 23.08
CA MET A 78 -30.76 14.67 22.71
C MET A 78 -31.36 13.98 23.94
N LEU A 79 -30.52 13.46 24.84
CA LEU A 79 -30.94 12.79 26.07
C LEU A 79 -31.71 13.73 27.00
N LYS A 80 -31.36 15.03 27.07
CA LYS A 80 -32.13 16.02 27.84
C LYS A 80 -33.58 16.18 27.35
N ARG A 81 -33.87 15.81 26.10
CA ARG A 81 -35.21 15.88 25.49
C ARG A 81 -35.97 14.55 25.60
N ASP A 82 -35.30 13.48 26.02
CA ASP A 82 -35.86 12.15 26.14
C ASP A 82 -36.27 11.87 27.60
N PRO A 83 -37.57 11.67 27.89
CA PRO A 83 -38.06 11.41 29.24
C PRO A 83 -37.53 10.12 29.85
N ASP A 84 -37.05 9.17 29.03
CA ASP A 84 -36.55 7.87 29.47
C ASP A 84 -35.01 7.81 29.58
N SER A 85 -34.34 8.93 29.33
CA SER A 85 -32.87 9.01 29.26
C SER A 85 -32.14 8.49 30.50
N GLU A 86 -32.66 8.72 31.70
CA GLU A 86 -32.03 8.24 32.93
C GLU A 86 -32.05 6.71 33.02
N THR A 87 -33.18 6.08 32.69
CA THR A 87 -33.33 4.62 32.65
C THR A 87 -32.47 4.03 31.55
N PHE A 88 -32.45 4.67 30.37
CA PHE A 88 -31.62 4.26 29.24
C PHE A 88 -30.13 4.28 29.60
N LEU A 89 -29.61 5.37 30.17
CA LEU A 89 -28.20 5.49 30.56
C LEU A 89 -27.78 4.49 31.64
N ARG A 90 -28.67 4.18 32.59
CA ARG A 90 -28.41 3.16 33.64
C ARG A 90 -28.20 1.75 33.09
N SER A 91 -28.61 1.49 31.85
CA SER A 91 -28.40 0.19 31.19
C SER A 91 -26.98 0.01 30.61
N PHE A 92 -26.15 1.05 30.60
CA PHE A 92 -24.79 1.01 30.06
C PHE A 92 -23.71 1.13 31.15
N PRO A 93 -22.60 0.38 31.03
CA PRO A 93 -21.45 0.58 31.92
C PRO A 93 -20.88 2.00 31.80
N ALA A 94 -20.52 2.61 32.93
CA ALA A 94 -19.93 3.95 32.95
C ALA A 94 -18.64 4.04 32.11
N SER A 95 -17.82 2.99 32.11
CA SER A 95 -16.61 2.89 31.28
C SER A 95 -16.90 2.97 29.78
N VAL A 96 -18.02 2.40 29.34
CA VAL A 96 -18.46 2.46 27.94
C VAL A 96 -18.91 3.87 27.61
N LEU A 97 -19.79 4.46 28.42
CA LEU A 97 -20.30 5.82 28.20
C LEU A 97 -19.17 6.85 28.12
N ASN A 98 -18.10 6.67 28.91
CA ASN A 98 -16.94 7.55 28.90
C ASN A 98 -16.20 7.58 27.55
N LEU A 99 -16.28 6.52 26.72
CA LEU A 99 -15.65 6.50 25.40
C LEU A 99 -16.21 7.59 24.47
N GLY A 100 -17.49 7.94 24.65
CA GLY A 100 -18.19 8.96 23.87
C GLY A 100 -18.12 10.37 24.48
N ARG A 101 -17.49 10.54 25.66
CA ARG A 101 -17.41 11.83 26.34
C ARG A 101 -16.21 12.64 25.90
N ARG A 102 -16.39 13.96 25.74
CA ARG A 102 -15.33 14.95 25.59
C ARG A 102 -15.66 16.20 26.40
N GLN A 103 -14.67 16.71 27.14
CA GLN A 103 -14.83 17.86 28.05
C GLN A 103 -16.02 17.73 29.03
N GLY A 104 -16.32 16.50 29.46
CA GLY A 104 -17.43 16.20 30.37
C GLY A 104 -18.78 15.95 29.69
N THR A 105 -18.96 16.33 28.42
CA THR A 105 -20.20 16.15 27.66
C THR A 105 -20.19 14.84 26.88
N LEU A 106 -21.31 14.11 26.87
CA LEU A 106 -21.50 12.93 26.01
C LEU A 106 -21.77 13.40 24.57
N ALA A 107 -20.69 13.57 23.80
CA ALA A 107 -20.73 14.08 22.44
C ALA A 107 -21.34 13.06 21.47
N GLY A 108 -20.88 11.81 21.55
CA GLY A 108 -21.38 10.68 20.75
C GLY A 108 -21.78 9.50 21.64
N PHE A 109 -22.60 8.59 21.11
CA PHE A 109 -22.97 7.36 21.81
C PHE A 109 -22.06 6.22 21.34
N PRO A 110 -21.35 5.52 22.25
CA PRO A 110 -20.49 4.40 21.87
C PRO A 110 -21.28 3.28 21.18
N TYR A 111 -20.81 2.88 20.00
CA TYR A 111 -21.40 1.82 19.20
C TYR A 111 -20.28 0.93 18.62
N SER A 112 -20.44 -0.40 18.68
CA SER A 112 -19.45 -1.38 18.17
C SER A 112 -18.04 -1.25 18.76
N ILE A 113 -17.89 -1.62 20.03
CA ILE A 113 -16.62 -1.54 20.77
C ILE A 113 -15.74 -2.75 20.46
N SER A 114 -14.50 -2.51 20.05
CA SER A 114 -13.46 -3.53 19.88
C SER A 114 -12.38 -3.38 20.95
N VAL A 115 -11.85 -4.50 21.44
CA VAL A 115 -10.75 -4.55 22.41
C VAL A 115 -9.66 -5.47 21.88
N PRO A 116 -8.36 -5.13 22.04
CA PRO A 116 -7.28 -6.03 21.64
C PRO A 116 -7.28 -7.26 22.55
N ILE A 117 -7.16 -8.44 21.94
CA ILE A 117 -7.08 -9.73 22.64
C ILE A 117 -5.82 -10.45 22.18
N LEU A 118 -5.04 -11.00 23.12
CA LEU A 118 -3.95 -11.91 22.80
C LEU A 118 -4.51 -13.29 22.47
N TYR A 119 -4.46 -13.66 21.20
CA TYR A 119 -4.59 -15.06 20.78
C TYR A 119 -3.23 -15.74 20.87
N TYR A 120 -3.19 -16.95 21.41
CA TYR A 120 -1.97 -17.74 21.51
C TYR A 120 -2.22 -19.19 21.11
N ASN A 121 -1.19 -19.83 20.56
CA ASN A 121 -1.25 -21.21 20.09
C ASN A 121 -0.79 -22.16 21.21
N ALA A 122 -1.74 -22.80 21.89
CA ALA A 122 -1.49 -23.74 22.99
C ALA A 122 -0.65 -24.95 22.56
N ASP A 123 -0.81 -25.44 21.32
CA ASP A 123 0.02 -26.55 20.79
C ASP A 123 1.47 -26.11 20.59
N LEU A 124 1.69 -24.86 20.19
CA LEU A 124 3.03 -24.30 20.05
C LEU A 124 3.68 -24.06 21.42
N PHE A 125 2.90 -23.68 22.43
CA PHE A 125 3.36 -23.61 23.81
C PHE A 125 3.81 -24.99 24.30
N SER A 126 2.99 -26.01 24.10
CA SER A 126 3.31 -27.39 24.47
C SER A 126 4.60 -27.88 23.79
N ARG A 127 4.76 -27.62 22.48
CA ARG A 127 5.99 -27.97 21.72
C ARG A 127 7.21 -27.18 22.18
N ALA A 128 7.02 -25.97 22.70
CA ALA A 128 8.08 -25.17 23.30
C ALA A 128 8.38 -25.53 24.76
N GLY A 129 7.64 -26.48 25.37
CA GLY A 129 7.76 -26.81 26.79
C GLY A 129 7.16 -25.75 27.73
N LEU A 130 6.33 -24.85 27.19
CA LEU A 130 5.53 -23.90 27.96
C LEU A 130 4.19 -24.52 28.34
N ASP A 131 3.63 -24.06 29.45
CA ASP A 131 2.31 -24.49 29.93
C ASP A 131 1.21 -23.99 28.96
N PRO A 132 0.49 -24.89 28.27
CA PRO A 132 -0.55 -24.52 27.29
C PRO A 132 -1.75 -23.81 27.91
N ASP A 133 -1.96 -23.93 29.23
CA ASP A 133 -3.08 -23.30 29.93
C ASP A 133 -2.69 -21.97 30.59
N ARG A 134 -1.43 -21.55 30.43
CA ARG A 134 -0.89 -20.31 31.03
C ARG A 134 -0.40 -19.32 29.97
N PRO A 135 -1.28 -18.46 29.42
CA PRO A 135 -0.85 -17.39 28.53
C PRO A 135 0.05 -16.37 29.25
N PRO A 136 0.91 -15.65 28.51
CA PRO A 136 1.72 -14.59 29.10
C PRO A 136 0.82 -13.46 29.58
N ARG A 137 1.11 -12.94 30.77
CA ARG A 137 0.35 -11.87 31.44
C ARG A 137 1.05 -10.52 31.39
N THR A 138 2.33 -10.50 31.04
CA THR A 138 3.13 -9.27 30.93
C THR A 138 3.92 -9.27 29.62
N TRP A 139 4.29 -8.09 29.13
CA TRP A 139 5.16 -7.96 27.96
C TRP A 139 6.54 -8.61 28.17
N SER A 140 7.04 -8.66 29.40
CA SER A 140 8.25 -9.41 29.74
C SER A 140 8.07 -10.92 29.58
N GLU A 141 6.90 -11.47 29.95
CA GLU A 141 6.56 -12.87 29.70
C GLU A 141 6.35 -13.14 28.20
N VAL A 142 5.69 -12.23 27.47
CA VAL A 142 5.56 -12.33 26.00
C VAL A 142 6.94 -12.45 25.36
N ARG A 143 7.89 -11.59 25.74
CA ARG A 143 9.29 -11.67 25.27
C ARG A 143 9.95 -13.00 25.62
N ALA A 144 9.80 -13.46 26.85
CA ALA A 144 10.43 -14.69 27.33
C ALA A 144 9.87 -15.93 26.61
N PHE A 145 8.53 -16.03 26.52
CA PHE A 145 7.86 -17.14 25.86
C PHE A 145 8.16 -17.13 24.36
N SER A 146 8.22 -15.94 23.74
CA SER A 146 8.56 -15.83 22.34
C SER A 146 9.95 -16.37 22.03
N ARG A 147 10.90 -16.13 22.92
CA ARG A 147 12.25 -16.66 22.83
C ARG A 147 12.26 -18.19 22.96
N GLU A 148 11.54 -18.74 23.94
CA GLU A 148 11.45 -20.19 24.13
C GLU A 148 10.83 -20.87 22.92
N ILE A 149 9.73 -20.31 22.39
CA ILE A 149 9.07 -20.79 21.18
C ILE A 149 10.03 -20.82 19.99
N LYS A 150 10.74 -19.72 19.72
CA LYS A 150 11.72 -19.66 18.62
C LYS A 150 12.83 -20.67 18.79
N GLN A 151 13.40 -20.79 20.00
CA GLN A 151 14.49 -21.72 20.28
C GLN A 151 14.10 -23.19 20.15
N LYS A 152 12.89 -23.56 20.60
CA LYS A 152 12.45 -24.96 20.65
C LYS A 152 11.77 -25.44 19.39
N THR A 153 11.12 -24.53 18.66
CA THR A 153 10.24 -24.90 17.53
C THR A 153 10.66 -24.28 16.20
N GLY A 154 11.57 -23.30 16.22
CA GLY A 154 11.94 -22.50 15.05
C GLY A 154 10.88 -21.47 14.63
N GLN A 155 9.69 -21.49 15.24
CA GLN A 155 8.57 -20.60 14.92
C GLN A 155 8.69 -19.25 15.63
N TYR A 156 8.10 -18.21 15.06
CA TYR A 156 8.02 -16.91 15.72
C TYR A 156 7.03 -16.92 16.88
N GLY A 157 7.40 -16.22 17.95
CA GLY A 157 6.65 -16.23 19.20
C GLY A 157 5.64 -15.11 19.41
N LEU A 158 5.72 -14.04 18.61
CA LEU A 158 4.80 -12.92 18.62
C LEU A 158 4.55 -12.48 17.19
N PHE A 159 3.27 -12.29 16.87
CA PHE A 159 2.81 -11.58 15.69
C PHE A 159 2.00 -10.39 16.17
N VAL A 160 2.29 -9.22 15.62
CA VAL A 160 1.46 -8.01 15.77
C VAL A 160 1.01 -7.70 14.36
N GLU A 161 -0.30 -7.70 14.14
CA GLU A 161 -0.88 -7.33 12.84
C GLU A 161 -0.43 -5.92 12.46
N ASP A 162 -0.27 -5.70 11.15
CA ASP A 162 0.30 -4.51 10.50
C ASP A 162 -0.03 -3.19 11.22
N VAL A 163 0.89 -2.22 11.12
CA VAL A 163 1.16 -0.98 11.90
C VAL A 163 -0.04 -0.03 12.08
N ALA A 164 -1.21 -0.55 12.40
CA ALA A 164 -2.37 0.19 12.85
C ALA A 164 -2.01 0.73 14.24
N ASN A 165 -1.94 2.06 14.33
CA ASN A 165 -1.71 2.82 15.56
C ASN A 165 -2.39 2.17 16.78
N TRP A 166 -3.58 1.58 16.62
CA TRP A 166 -4.35 0.91 17.66
C TRP A 166 -3.61 -0.15 18.49
N ALA A 167 -2.84 -1.07 17.89
CA ALA A 167 -2.17 -2.13 18.63
C ALA A 167 -0.99 -1.57 19.44
N ILE A 168 -0.21 -0.68 18.83
CA ILE A 168 0.92 -0.02 19.49
C ILE A 168 0.42 0.95 20.57
N ASP A 169 -0.66 1.67 20.31
CA ASP A 169 -1.29 2.56 21.29
C ASP A 169 -1.71 1.78 22.54
N ALA A 170 -2.32 0.61 22.36
CA ALA A 170 -2.66 -0.28 23.47
C ALA A 170 -1.42 -0.71 24.26
N MET A 171 -0.29 -0.96 23.60
CA MET A 171 0.97 -1.29 24.25
C MET A 171 1.51 -0.11 25.07
N VAL A 172 1.54 1.09 24.49
CA VAL A 172 2.02 2.31 25.16
C VAL A 172 1.13 2.64 26.36
N LEU A 173 -0.20 2.61 26.19
CA LEU A 173 -1.16 2.83 27.27
C LEU A 173 -1.04 1.75 28.36
N SER A 174 -0.82 0.48 28.00
CA SER A 174 -0.58 -0.60 28.98
C SER A 174 0.75 -0.47 29.74
N ASN A 175 1.66 0.35 29.22
CA ASN A 175 2.95 0.68 29.83
C ASN A 175 2.90 2.02 30.58
N ASP A 176 1.71 2.46 31.00
CA ASP A 176 1.45 3.74 31.68
C ASP A 176 1.94 4.96 30.89
N GLY A 177 1.97 4.82 29.55
CA GLY A 177 2.27 5.89 28.62
C GLY A 177 1.02 6.58 28.11
N ALA A 178 1.25 7.68 27.40
CA ALA A 178 0.20 8.42 26.72
C ALA A 178 0.58 8.60 25.26
N ILE A 179 -0.42 8.56 24.36
CA ILE A 179 -0.20 8.87 22.94
C ILE A 179 -0.18 10.38 22.73
N TYR A 180 -1.03 11.08 23.47
CA TYR A 180 -1.13 12.53 23.51
C TYR A 180 -1.33 13.01 24.94
N ARG A 181 -1.00 14.27 25.21
CA ARG A 181 -1.27 14.94 26.48
C ARG A 181 -1.81 16.35 26.23
N ASN A 182 -2.54 16.89 27.19
CA ASN A 182 -3.06 18.26 27.09
C ASN A 182 -2.22 19.20 27.96
N VAL A 183 -1.51 20.14 27.33
CA VAL A 183 -0.68 21.14 28.00
C VAL A 183 -1.22 22.53 27.66
N GLY A 184 -1.78 23.22 28.66
CA GLY A 184 -2.29 24.58 28.48
C GLY A 184 -3.44 24.71 27.48
N GLY A 185 -4.27 23.67 27.33
CA GLY A 185 -5.39 23.65 26.38
C GLY A 185 -4.99 23.22 24.97
N ARG A 186 -3.74 22.80 24.73
CA ARG A 186 -3.26 22.25 23.46
C ARG A 186 -2.93 20.78 23.63
N THR A 187 -3.39 19.97 22.69
CA THR A 187 -3.01 18.56 22.59
C THR A 187 -1.63 18.46 21.94
N GLU A 188 -0.68 17.82 22.62
CA GLU A 188 0.67 17.55 22.13
C GLU A 188 0.90 16.03 22.05
N PRO A 189 1.70 15.53 21.09
CA PRO A 189 2.15 14.14 21.12
C PRO A 189 2.87 13.80 22.43
N ALA A 190 2.65 12.60 22.95
CA ALA A 190 3.29 12.07 24.15
C ALA A 190 3.92 10.68 23.96
N PHE A 191 3.72 10.04 22.80
CA PHE A 191 4.28 8.71 22.52
C PHE A 191 5.83 8.68 22.50
N GLN A 192 6.47 9.84 22.36
CA GLN A 192 7.91 10.02 22.45
C GLN A 192 8.44 10.05 23.90
N GLU A 193 7.57 9.92 24.90
CA GLU A 193 7.98 9.79 26.29
C GLU A 193 8.54 8.38 26.58
N ALA A 194 9.21 8.22 27.73
CA ALA A 194 9.99 7.01 28.04
C ALA A 194 9.18 5.71 27.93
N SER A 195 7.89 5.74 28.30
CA SER A 195 6.97 4.60 28.22
C SER A 195 6.64 4.22 26.78
N GLY A 196 6.46 5.19 25.88
CA GLY A 196 6.24 4.94 24.47
C GLY A 196 7.51 4.47 23.75
N ILE A 197 8.65 5.12 24.01
CA ILE A 197 9.97 4.69 23.51
C ILE A 197 10.26 3.23 23.91
N ALA A 198 9.99 2.86 25.16
CA ALA A 198 10.24 1.50 25.65
C ALA A 198 9.44 0.42 24.89
N VAL A 199 8.23 0.74 24.42
CA VAL A 199 7.41 -0.15 23.60
C VAL A 199 8.03 -0.34 22.22
N TYR A 200 8.41 0.75 21.55
CA TYR A 200 9.06 0.68 20.25
C TYR A 200 10.41 -0.04 20.31
N GLN A 201 11.23 0.22 21.33
CA GLN A 201 12.48 -0.49 21.57
C GLN A 201 12.27 -1.99 21.76
N MET A 202 11.27 -2.38 22.55
CA MET A 202 10.95 -3.80 22.74
C MET A 202 10.62 -4.49 21.41
N LEU A 203 9.76 -3.87 20.59
CA LEU A 203 9.36 -4.41 19.28
C LEU A 203 10.58 -4.50 18.34
N GLN A 204 11.40 -3.46 18.31
CA GLN A 204 12.62 -3.40 17.51
C GLN A 204 13.60 -4.50 17.91
N GLU A 205 13.85 -4.71 19.21
CA GLU A 205 14.72 -5.78 19.71
C GLU A 205 14.23 -7.17 19.32
N MET A 206 12.92 -7.40 19.39
CA MET A 206 12.30 -8.68 19.03
C MET A 206 12.42 -8.94 17.52
N ALA A 207 12.22 -7.92 16.69
CA ALA A 207 12.34 -8.00 15.23
C ALA A 207 13.81 -8.18 14.77
N LEU A 208 14.73 -7.41 15.35
CA LEU A 208 16.16 -7.46 14.99
C LEU A 208 16.80 -8.81 15.29
N ARG A 209 16.49 -9.41 16.44
CA ARG A 209 17.00 -10.74 16.81
C ARG A 209 16.52 -11.83 15.86
N SER A 210 15.27 -11.73 15.43
CA SER A 210 14.67 -12.59 14.42
C SER A 210 15.48 -12.55 13.10
N ILE A 211 15.73 -11.35 12.56
CA ILE A 211 16.47 -11.16 11.30
C ILE A 211 17.91 -11.71 11.38
N LEU A 212 18.58 -11.51 12.52
CA LEU A 212 19.95 -11.98 12.75
C LEU A 212 20.06 -13.49 12.98
N GLU A 213 18.97 -14.15 13.41
CA GLU A 213 18.92 -15.60 13.59
C GLU A 213 18.81 -16.39 12.29
N GLU A 214 18.21 -15.79 11.25
CA GLU A 214 17.90 -16.46 9.99
C GLU A 214 18.98 -16.31 8.91
N ARG A 215 20.00 -15.47 9.14
CA ARG A 215 21.09 -15.23 8.16
C ARG A 215 22.46 -15.67 8.69
N PRO A 216 22.97 -16.86 8.30
CA PRO A 216 24.30 -17.35 8.71
C PRO A 216 25.46 -16.39 8.39
N ALA A 217 25.31 -15.56 7.34
CA ALA A 217 26.29 -14.58 6.89
C ALA A 217 26.51 -13.40 7.87
N LEU A 218 25.62 -13.20 8.85
CA LEU A 218 25.67 -12.07 9.79
C LEU A 218 26.35 -12.41 11.12
N LYS A 219 27.18 -13.47 11.16
CA LYS A 219 27.84 -13.96 12.38
C LYS A 219 28.71 -12.89 13.08
N LEU A 220 29.37 -12.02 12.31
CA LEU A 220 30.17 -10.89 12.83
C LEU A 220 29.28 -9.76 13.38
N ALA A 221 28.19 -9.42 12.66
CA ALA A 221 27.18 -8.46 13.12
C ALA A 221 26.51 -8.94 14.42
N ARG A 222 26.30 -10.25 14.57
CA ARG A 222 25.76 -10.89 15.78
C ARG A 222 26.67 -10.72 17.00
N GLN A 223 27.99 -10.81 16.83
CA GLN A 223 28.96 -10.54 17.90
C GLN A 223 29.04 -9.05 18.22
N GLN A 224 29.09 -8.18 17.20
CA GLN A 224 29.16 -6.73 17.38
C GLN A 224 27.91 -6.15 18.05
N LEU A 225 26.71 -6.66 17.73
CA LEU A 225 25.48 -6.26 18.42
C LEU A 225 25.41 -6.79 19.86
N ALA A 226 25.92 -7.99 20.16
CA ALA A 226 25.95 -8.50 21.53
C ALA A 226 26.76 -7.58 22.46
N ASP A 227 27.84 -6.99 21.94
CA ASP A 227 28.66 -6.01 22.65
C ASP A 227 27.91 -4.68 22.84
N VAL A 228 27.16 -4.19 21.83
CA VAL A 228 26.35 -2.95 21.94
C VAL A 228 25.18 -3.10 22.91
N VAL A 229 24.51 -4.27 22.91
CA VAL A 229 23.41 -4.59 23.84
C VAL A 229 23.90 -4.76 25.28
N SER A 230 25.18 -5.11 25.48
CA SER A 230 25.79 -5.23 26.81
C SER A 230 26.15 -3.89 27.47
N TRP A 231 25.98 -2.77 26.76
CA TRP A 231 26.26 -1.45 27.34
C TRP A 231 25.27 -1.16 28.49
N PRO A 232 25.75 -0.72 29.66
CA PRO A 232 24.86 -0.38 30.76
C PRO A 232 23.88 0.73 30.35
N SER A 233 22.61 0.57 30.70
CA SER A 233 21.62 1.64 30.62
C SER A 233 22.02 2.72 31.63
N PHE A 234 22.30 3.93 31.14
CA PHE A 234 22.67 5.04 32.00
C PHE A 234 21.43 5.57 32.72
N SER A 235 21.18 5.09 33.93
CA SER A 235 20.22 5.68 34.86
C SER A 235 20.79 6.99 35.45
N GLY A 236 20.77 8.04 34.63
CA GLY A 236 21.07 9.40 35.08
C GLY A 236 21.71 10.29 34.01
N GLY A 237 20.90 11.16 33.38
CA GLY A 237 21.34 12.25 32.51
C GLY A 237 21.39 11.90 31.01
N ASN A 238 20.55 12.56 30.21
CA ASN A 238 20.40 12.48 28.75
C ASN A 238 20.49 11.06 28.14
N SER A 239 19.49 10.23 28.47
CA SER A 239 19.28 8.89 27.89
C SER A 239 19.08 8.91 26.37
N LEU A 240 18.53 9.98 25.79
CA LEU A 240 18.24 10.09 24.35
C LEU A 240 19.48 10.10 23.45
N GLU A 241 20.56 10.80 23.81
CA GLU A 241 21.80 10.83 23.00
C GLU A 241 22.52 9.47 23.04
N ALA A 242 22.55 8.82 24.20
CA ALA A 242 23.15 7.49 24.33
C ALA A 242 22.38 6.45 23.51
N GLU A 243 21.05 6.60 23.43
CA GLU A 243 20.18 5.70 22.69
C GLU A 243 20.23 5.93 21.18
N GLN A 244 20.28 7.20 20.74
CA GLN A 244 20.49 7.56 19.33
C GLN A 244 21.78 6.96 18.78
N ILE A 245 22.85 6.96 19.57
CA ILE A 245 24.13 6.34 19.21
C ILE A 245 24.01 4.81 19.08
N ARG A 246 23.19 4.16 19.90
CA ARG A 246 22.92 2.71 19.78
C ARG A 246 22.13 2.39 18.51
N ILE A 247 21.15 3.22 18.16
CA ILE A 247 20.34 3.08 16.94
C ILE A 247 21.23 3.23 15.71
N GLU A 248 22.02 4.31 15.63
CA GLU A 248 22.93 4.57 14.50
C GLU A 248 24.00 3.47 14.35
N ALA A 249 24.54 2.97 15.46
CA ALA A 249 25.48 1.85 15.45
C ALA A 249 24.83 0.56 14.94
N THR A 250 23.57 0.31 15.31
CA THR A 250 22.79 -0.86 14.88
C THR A 250 22.47 -0.79 13.40
N GLU A 251 21.99 0.35 12.90
CA GLU A 251 21.74 0.58 11.47
C GLU A 251 23.01 0.44 10.62
N ALA A 252 24.13 0.98 11.09
CA ALA A 252 25.41 0.86 10.40
C ALA A 252 25.85 -0.61 10.24
N ILE A 253 25.69 -1.42 11.30
CA ILE A 253 26.03 -2.85 11.28
C ILE A 253 25.10 -3.62 10.33
N LEU A 254 23.81 -3.31 10.31
CA LEU A 254 22.81 -3.99 9.46
C LEU A 254 22.93 -3.64 7.98
N SER A 255 23.40 -2.42 7.66
CA SER A 255 23.56 -1.95 6.27
C SER A 255 24.69 -2.61 5.48
N GLY A 256 25.52 -3.45 6.12
CA GLY A 256 26.61 -4.17 5.46
C GLY A 256 27.79 -3.29 4.98
N LYS A 257 27.79 -1.99 5.29
CA LYS A 257 28.90 -1.07 4.98
C LYS A 257 30.08 -1.29 5.94
N ASN A 258 30.85 -2.36 5.76
CA ASN A 258 32.07 -2.57 6.53
C ASN A 258 33.32 -2.33 5.68
N HIS A 259 33.96 -1.18 5.89
CA HIS A 259 35.37 -1.08 6.30
C HIS A 259 35.70 0.39 6.62
N ARG A 260 35.99 0.65 7.91
CA ARG A 260 36.37 1.94 8.54
C ARG A 260 35.20 2.88 8.84
N LEU A 261 35.04 3.18 10.13
CA LEU A 261 34.33 4.38 10.59
C LEU A 261 34.86 5.61 9.81
N PRO A 262 34.02 6.39 9.10
CA PRO A 262 34.45 7.58 8.37
C PRO A 262 35.06 8.65 9.29
N PRO A 263 36.13 9.34 8.86
CA PRO A 263 36.93 10.22 9.72
C PRO A 263 36.38 11.65 9.80
N TRP A 264 35.26 11.88 10.48
CA TRP A 264 34.90 13.23 10.94
C TRP A 264 34.25 13.18 12.33
N LYS A 265 35.01 13.70 13.29
CA LYS A 265 34.71 13.84 14.72
C LYS A 265 33.39 14.59 14.98
N ARG A 266 32.51 14.03 15.82
CA ARG A 266 31.87 14.61 17.04
C ARG A 266 30.74 13.68 17.53
N PRO A 267 30.97 12.88 18.60
CA PRO A 267 30.64 13.34 19.96
C PRO A 267 31.72 13.06 21.04
N VAL A 268 32.85 12.44 20.68
CA VAL A 268 33.90 12.08 21.67
C VAL A 268 34.61 13.30 22.28
N LYS A 269 34.69 14.42 21.54
CA LYS A 269 35.33 15.66 22.03
C LYS A 269 34.56 16.37 23.16
N LYS A 270 33.25 16.14 23.32
CA LYS A 270 32.47 16.69 24.44
C LYS A 270 32.65 15.86 25.72
N PHE A 271 32.88 14.55 25.60
CA PHE A 271 33.00 13.65 26.74
C PHE A 271 34.37 13.68 27.43
N ALA A 272 35.46 13.91 26.69
CA ALA A 272 36.80 13.99 27.28
C ALA A 272 37.01 15.19 28.24
N ALA A 273 36.13 16.20 28.18
CA ALA A 273 36.17 17.36 29.06
C ALA A 273 35.57 17.09 30.46
N LEU A 274 34.90 15.94 30.68
CA LEU A 274 33.98 15.80 31.82
C LEU A 274 34.38 14.83 32.93
N ARG A 275 35.51 14.08 32.90
CA ARG A 275 36.01 13.36 34.10
C ARG A 275 37.41 12.75 33.96
N PRO A 276 38.33 12.96 34.93
CA PRO A 276 39.67 12.35 34.93
C PRO A 276 39.71 10.81 34.97
N SER A 277 38.67 10.15 35.48
CA SER A 277 38.65 8.67 35.65
C SER A 277 38.55 7.88 34.33
N PHE A 278 38.10 8.51 33.24
CA PHE A 278 38.00 7.86 31.93
C PHE A 278 39.39 7.70 31.28
N VAL A 279 40.28 8.67 31.46
CA VAL A 279 41.65 8.64 30.91
C VAL A 279 42.49 7.56 31.57
N GLU A 280 42.30 7.32 32.87
CA GLU A 280 43.00 6.27 33.63
C GLU A 280 42.55 4.85 33.19
N THR A 281 41.27 4.68 32.87
CA THR A 281 40.69 3.40 32.44
C THR A 281 41.12 3.02 31.02
N VAL A 282 41.21 4.00 30.11
CA VAL A 282 41.69 3.81 28.73
C VAL A 282 43.22 3.59 28.68
N ARG A 283 43.99 4.21 29.58
CA ARG A 283 45.43 3.92 29.75
C ARG A 283 45.70 2.49 30.19
N ARG A 284 44.81 1.91 30.99
CA ARG A 284 45.00 0.57 31.57
C ARG A 284 44.61 -0.57 30.63
N THR A 285 43.88 -0.28 29.55
CA THR A 285 43.36 -1.28 28.58
C THR A 285 44.15 -1.33 27.27
N SER A 286 45.19 -0.51 27.09
CA SER A 286 45.93 -0.37 25.84
C SER A 286 47.35 -0.96 25.84
N TRP A 287 47.69 -1.80 26.81
CA TRP A 287 48.91 -2.61 26.78
C TRP A 287 48.59 -4.05 26.35
N ASP A 288 48.49 -4.30 25.04
CA ASP A 288 48.95 -5.58 24.46
C ASP A 288 49.08 -5.64 22.92
N THR A 289 49.35 -4.52 22.23
CA THR A 289 49.69 -4.61 20.79
C THR A 289 50.88 -3.73 20.48
N GLY A 290 52.09 -4.31 20.61
CA GLY A 290 53.38 -3.64 20.45
C GLY A 290 53.69 -3.14 19.03
N LYS A 291 52.95 -2.14 18.52
CA LYS A 291 53.35 -1.31 17.37
C LYS A 291 52.86 0.12 17.55
N ASN A 292 53.81 1.06 17.60
CA ASN A 292 53.58 2.49 17.79
C ASN A 292 53.56 3.19 16.40
N PRO A 293 52.49 3.89 15.97
CA PRO A 293 52.54 4.74 14.78
C PRO A 293 52.60 6.25 15.11
N SER A 294 53.35 6.96 14.28
CA SER A 294 53.90 8.32 14.39
C SER A 294 52.93 9.51 14.18
N TRP A 295 51.78 9.55 14.86
CA TRP A 295 50.79 10.63 14.66
C TRP A 295 50.71 11.67 15.81
N ILE A 296 51.64 11.63 16.77
CA ILE A 296 51.59 12.46 18.00
C ILE A 296 52.08 13.92 17.84
N GLU A 297 52.57 14.35 16.67
CA GLU A 297 53.22 15.68 16.55
C GLU A 297 52.41 16.83 15.90
N GLU A 298 51.13 16.65 15.53
CA GLU A 298 50.40 17.70 14.78
C GLU A 298 49.12 18.23 15.48
N VAL A 299 49.26 18.77 16.71
CA VAL A 299 48.13 19.40 17.44
C VAL A 299 48.40 20.84 17.94
N GLU A 300 49.58 21.42 17.71
CA GLU A 300 49.92 22.73 18.31
C GLU A 300 49.65 24.00 17.48
N SER A 301 48.91 23.97 16.37
CA SER A 301 48.56 25.22 15.68
C SER A 301 47.08 25.35 15.33
N VAL A 302 46.54 26.57 15.55
CA VAL A 302 45.20 27.09 15.25
C VAL A 302 44.26 27.23 16.48
N LYS A 303 44.32 28.40 17.13
CA LYS A 303 43.33 28.95 18.08
C LYS A 303 42.63 30.19 17.48
N ARG A 304 41.28 30.11 17.34
CA ARG A 304 40.22 31.19 17.40
C ARG A 304 40.17 32.33 16.34
N PRO A 305 39.01 33.03 16.15
CA PRO A 305 37.67 32.88 16.76
C PRO A 305 36.44 32.92 15.80
N VAL A 306 35.38 32.15 16.13
CA VAL A 306 33.98 32.44 15.76
C VAL A 306 33.16 32.38 17.06
N ALA A 307 32.91 33.53 17.66
CA ALA A 307 32.08 33.71 18.85
C ALA A 307 31.49 35.12 18.81
N LEU A 308 30.43 35.33 18.02
CA LEU A 308 29.71 36.61 18.01
C LEU A 308 28.26 36.54 17.49
N LEU A 309 27.71 35.36 17.16
CA LEU A 309 26.38 35.27 16.50
C LEU A 309 25.26 34.64 17.36
N MET A 310 25.51 34.28 18.62
CA MET A 310 24.48 33.65 19.49
C MET A 310 23.90 34.57 20.57
N MET A 311 24.13 35.89 20.52
CA MET A 311 23.68 36.82 21.58
C MET A 311 22.58 37.81 21.19
N LEU A 312 21.92 37.63 20.03
CA LEU A 312 20.91 38.61 19.56
C LEU A 312 19.44 38.15 19.55
N TRP A 313 19.11 36.96 20.07
CA TRP A 313 17.76 36.40 19.97
C TRP A 313 16.98 36.26 21.29
N LEU A 314 17.41 36.91 22.37
CA LEU A 314 16.87 36.67 23.71
C LEU A 314 16.38 37.92 24.47
N VAL A 315 15.97 39.01 23.79
CA VAL A 315 15.59 40.27 24.49
C VAL A 315 14.21 40.88 24.14
N VAL A 316 13.38 40.36 23.22
CA VAL A 316 12.09 41.06 22.92
C VAL A 316 10.88 40.14 23.02
N GLY A 317 10.45 39.87 24.26
CA GLY A 317 9.20 39.17 24.52
C GLY A 317 8.77 39.20 25.97
N LEU A 318 8.62 40.39 26.57
CA LEU A 318 7.92 40.60 27.86
C LEU A 318 7.50 42.08 28.00
N MET A 319 6.22 42.31 28.37
CA MET A 319 5.43 43.56 28.58
C MET A 319 4.44 43.86 27.45
N GLY A 320 3.12 44.02 27.65
CA GLY A 320 2.26 44.02 28.84
C GLY A 320 0.82 44.39 28.40
N ALA A 321 -0.18 43.88 29.12
CA ALA A 321 -1.61 44.17 28.91
C ALA A 321 -2.04 45.44 29.70
N ALA A 322 -3.02 46.21 29.19
CA ALA A 322 -4.23 46.67 29.92
C ALA A 322 -5.07 47.77 29.22
N CYS A 323 -6.40 47.63 29.37
CA CYS A 323 -7.49 48.63 29.45
C CYS A 323 -8.28 49.13 28.22
N GLY A 324 -9.60 48.83 28.22
CA GLY A 324 -10.68 49.64 27.60
C GLY A 324 -11.90 48.86 27.05
N ARG A 325 -13.10 49.06 27.61
CA ARG A 325 -14.47 48.61 27.15
C ARG A 325 -15.44 49.82 27.30
N PRO A 326 -16.72 49.80 26.84
CA PRO A 326 -17.40 49.13 25.70
C PRO A 326 -18.38 50.07 24.90
N THR A 327 -18.99 49.63 23.78
CA THR A 327 -20.44 49.77 23.43
C THR A 327 -20.84 49.29 22.01
N ALA A 328 -21.95 48.52 21.95
CA ALA A 328 -23.11 48.45 21.02
C ALA A 328 -23.04 47.89 19.55
N GLU A 329 -23.84 46.82 19.36
CA GLU A 329 -24.75 46.37 18.26
C GLU A 329 -24.33 46.20 16.77
N ALA A 330 -24.87 45.11 16.18
CA ALA A 330 -24.56 44.41 14.90
C ALA A 330 -25.35 44.95 13.68
N PRO A 331 -25.42 44.31 12.45
CA PRO A 331 -24.72 43.12 11.90
C PRO A 331 -24.23 43.21 10.42
N LEU A 332 -23.61 42.10 9.95
CA LEU A 332 -23.49 41.56 8.57
C LEU A 332 -22.31 41.94 7.62
N GLN A 333 -21.75 40.84 7.07
CA GLN A 333 -20.97 40.62 5.84
C GLN A 333 -19.43 40.81 5.80
N ALA A 334 -18.79 39.63 5.79
CA ALA A 334 -17.76 39.15 4.86
C ALA A 334 -16.52 40.01 4.63
N THR A 335 -15.43 39.64 5.31
CA THR A 335 -14.09 39.58 4.70
C THR A 335 -13.23 38.55 5.42
N THR A 336 -12.46 37.85 4.59
CA THR A 336 -11.45 36.84 4.83
C THR A 336 -10.36 37.23 5.83
N SER A 337 -9.97 36.30 6.70
CA SER A 337 -8.60 36.24 7.25
C SER A 337 -8.21 34.81 7.58
N SER A 338 -7.12 34.38 6.93
CA SER A 338 -6.36 33.14 7.10
C SER A 338 -5.91 32.91 8.54
N GLY A 339 -6.09 31.69 9.03
CA GLY A 339 -5.46 31.15 10.24
C GLY A 339 -5.07 29.70 9.99
N ASP A 340 -3.78 29.48 9.75
CA ASP A 340 -3.14 28.19 9.50
C ASP A 340 -3.41 27.17 10.62
N ALA A 341 -4.00 26.03 10.25
CA ALA A 341 -4.00 24.80 11.03
C ALA A 341 -3.04 23.80 10.38
N ALA A 342 -1.94 23.52 11.08
CA ALA A 342 -0.88 22.62 10.66
C ALA A 342 -1.40 21.20 10.40
N THR A 343 -1.18 20.74 9.18
CA THR A 343 -1.48 19.40 8.66
C THR A 343 -0.23 18.53 8.87
N GLU A 344 -0.34 17.43 9.63
CA GLU A 344 0.66 16.38 9.62
C GLU A 344 0.56 15.60 8.30
N THR A 345 1.42 16.00 7.37
CA THR A 345 1.70 15.33 6.11
C THR A 345 2.64 14.17 6.39
N ALA A 346 2.28 12.97 5.92
CA ALA A 346 3.24 11.89 5.74
C ALA A 346 4.36 12.40 4.82
N THR A 347 5.58 12.38 5.32
CA THR A 347 6.76 12.95 4.67
C THR A 347 7.17 12.14 3.44
N GLY A 348 6.53 12.41 2.31
CA GLY A 348 7.25 12.57 1.05
C GLY A 348 7.86 13.97 1.04
N ASN A 349 9.11 14.12 0.64
CA ASN A 349 9.78 15.42 0.50
C ASN A 349 9.08 16.26 -0.58
N ALA A 350 7.95 16.90 -0.24
CA ALA A 350 7.34 17.94 -1.04
C ALA A 350 8.14 19.24 -0.82
N THR A 351 9.10 19.51 -1.71
CA THR A 351 9.66 20.85 -1.84
C THR A 351 8.54 21.82 -2.19
N ALA A 352 8.36 22.85 -1.36
CA ALA A 352 7.47 23.97 -1.65
C ALA A 352 7.74 24.52 -3.07
N PRO A 353 6.70 24.96 -3.81
CA PRO A 353 6.86 25.41 -5.18
C PRO A 353 7.89 26.54 -5.26
N GLU A 354 8.92 26.35 -6.08
CA GLU A 354 9.84 27.43 -6.44
C GLU A 354 9.07 28.49 -7.25
N ASN A 355 9.16 29.76 -6.81
CA ASN A 355 8.50 30.89 -7.46
C ASN A 355 8.83 30.94 -8.96
N GLY A 356 7.88 30.57 -9.82
CA GLY A 356 7.95 30.70 -11.29
C GLY A 356 7.70 29.42 -12.11
N LYS A 357 7.72 28.23 -11.50
CA LYS A 357 7.49 26.94 -12.21
C LYS A 357 6.00 26.63 -12.38
N VAL A 358 5.65 25.91 -13.45
CA VAL A 358 4.34 25.24 -13.58
C VAL A 358 4.40 23.96 -12.74
N VAL A 359 3.53 23.85 -11.73
CA VAL A 359 3.51 22.69 -10.84
C VAL A 359 2.40 21.74 -11.27
N ILE A 360 2.73 20.47 -11.49
CA ILE A 360 1.76 19.45 -11.89
C ILE A 360 1.79 18.26 -10.94
N GLU A 361 0.60 17.74 -10.59
CA GLU A 361 0.48 16.52 -9.81
C GLU A 361 0.44 15.28 -10.72
N TYR A 362 1.20 14.25 -10.35
CA TYR A 362 1.24 12.94 -10.99
C TYR A 362 0.73 11.84 -10.04
N TRP A 363 -0.43 11.27 -10.34
CA TRP A 363 -1.02 10.19 -9.56
C TRP A 363 -0.64 8.81 -10.09
N HIS A 364 -0.19 7.92 -9.21
CA HIS A 364 0.23 6.56 -9.57
C HIS A 364 -0.19 5.53 -8.51
N VAL A 365 -0.18 4.24 -8.89
CA VAL A 365 -0.55 3.11 -7.99
C VAL A 365 0.66 2.34 -7.48
N ASN A 366 1.87 2.83 -7.74
CA ASN A 366 3.11 2.13 -7.41
C ASN A 366 3.50 2.33 -5.94
N SER A 367 3.51 1.23 -5.17
CA SER A 367 3.88 1.23 -3.76
C SER A 367 5.40 1.20 -3.57
N GLU A 368 5.87 1.45 -2.34
CA GLU A 368 7.31 1.39 -2.00
C GLU A 368 7.93 0.03 -2.38
N ASN A 369 7.18 -1.06 -2.20
CA ASN A 369 7.63 -2.41 -2.53
C ASN A 369 7.45 -2.79 -4.02
N PHE A 370 6.78 -1.95 -4.80
CA PHE A 370 6.51 -2.22 -6.22
C PHE A 370 6.42 -0.92 -7.05
N GLY A 371 7.55 -0.56 -7.67
CA GLY A 371 7.65 0.53 -8.64
C GLY A 371 7.73 1.95 -8.05
N GLY A 372 7.37 2.16 -6.78
CA GLY A 372 7.47 3.47 -6.11
C GLY A 372 8.85 4.10 -6.18
N PRO A 373 9.95 3.36 -5.90
CA PRO A 373 11.31 3.88 -6.05
C PRO A 373 11.64 4.33 -7.48
N ALA A 374 11.13 3.63 -8.49
CA ALA A 374 11.33 4.00 -9.89
C ALA A 374 10.55 5.28 -10.25
N VAL A 375 9.32 5.45 -9.75
CA VAL A 375 8.57 6.71 -9.91
C VAL A 375 9.34 7.88 -9.30
N ARG A 376 9.81 7.74 -8.06
CA ARG A 376 10.55 8.79 -7.35
C ARG A 376 11.81 9.19 -8.12
N GLU A 377 12.58 8.20 -8.59
CA GLU A 377 13.77 8.44 -9.42
C GLU A 377 13.44 9.20 -10.72
N LEU A 378 12.36 8.80 -11.42
CA LEU A 378 11.94 9.45 -12.66
C LEU A 378 11.49 10.89 -12.44
N VAL A 379 10.73 11.15 -11.37
CA VAL A 379 10.29 12.50 -11.00
C VAL A 379 11.48 13.38 -10.59
N GLU A 380 12.43 12.85 -9.81
CA GLU A 380 13.65 13.55 -9.43
C GLU A 380 14.58 13.86 -10.62
N ARG A 381 14.58 13.01 -11.65
CA ARG A 381 15.30 13.27 -12.91
C ARG A 381 14.60 14.36 -13.70
N PHE A 382 13.29 14.24 -13.91
CA PHE A 382 12.50 15.24 -14.64
C PHE A 382 12.64 16.64 -14.01
N ASN A 383 12.42 16.76 -12.71
CA ASN A 383 12.50 18.05 -11.99
C ASN A 383 13.89 18.69 -12.01
N ARG A 384 14.94 17.92 -12.33
CA ARG A 384 16.32 18.40 -12.47
C ARG A 384 16.65 18.81 -13.90
N GLU A 385 15.98 18.21 -14.87
CA GLU A 385 16.13 18.51 -16.30
C GLU A 385 15.23 19.67 -16.74
N HIS A 386 14.21 19.99 -15.95
CA HIS A 386 13.23 21.05 -16.23
C HIS A 386 13.24 22.13 -15.14
N ASP A 387 13.74 23.31 -15.50
CA ASP A 387 13.76 24.49 -14.62
C ASP A 387 12.43 25.29 -14.64
N ASP A 388 11.51 24.92 -15.52
CA ASP A 388 10.22 25.58 -15.77
C ASP A 388 9.01 24.76 -15.29
N ILE A 389 9.19 23.45 -15.02
CA ILE A 389 8.13 22.53 -14.58
C ILE A 389 8.55 21.81 -13.30
N GLN A 390 7.62 21.66 -12.35
CA GLN A 390 7.80 20.81 -11.18
C GLN A 390 6.70 19.75 -11.12
N VAL A 391 7.09 18.47 -11.11
CA VAL A 391 6.20 17.33 -10.89
C VAL A 391 6.20 16.94 -9.43
N VAL A 392 5.01 16.75 -8.85
CA VAL A 392 4.81 16.18 -7.52
C VAL A 392 4.07 14.86 -7.67
N GLU A 393 4.70 13.75 -7.29
CA GLU A 393 4.04 12.43 -7.29
C GLU A 393 3.11 12.27 -6.09
N LYS A 394 2.01 11.53 -6.30
CA LYS A 394 1.11 11.06 -5.25
C LYS A 394 0.71 9.61 -5.49
N PHE A 395 1.14 8.74 -4.57
CA PHE A 395 0.66 7.36 -4.48
C PHE A 395 -0.84 7.29 -4.14
N GLN A 396 -1.56 6.44 -4.87
CA GLN A 396 -2.97 6.14 -4.67
C GLN A 396 -3.15 4.71 -4.11
N PRO A 397 -3.79 4.53 -2.94
CA PRO A 397 -4.03 3.22 -2.35
C PRO A 397 -5.10 2.44 -3.12
N ASN A 398 -5.22 1.15 -2.84
CA ASN A 398 -6.23 0.25 -3.44
C ASN A 398 -6.14 0.14 -4.98
N MET A 399 -4.93 0.23 -5.52
CA MET A 399 -4.64 0.05 -6.94
C MET A 399 -5.48 0.99 -7.83
N TYR A 400 -5.76 0.59 -9.06
CA TYR A 400 -6.45 1.44 -10.03
C TYR A 400 -7.89 1.78 -9.61
N LEU A 401 -8.60 0.89 -8.89
CA LEU A 401 -9.96 1.18 -8.43
C LEU A 401 -9.98 2.33 -7.42
N GLY A 402 -9.07 2.31 -6.43
CA GLY A 402 -8.94 3.41 -5.47
C GLY A 402 -8.52 4.72 -6.14
N LEU A 403 -7.60 4.64 -7.11
CA LEU A 403 -7.23 5.80 -7.93
C LEU A 403 -8.45 6.39 -8.66
N MET A 404 -9.29 5.55 -9.28
CA MET A 404 -10.50 6.01 -9.99
C MET A 404 -11.51 6.70 -9.06
N GLN A 405 -11.73 6.14 -7.87
CA GLN A 405 -12.61 6.73 -6.85
C GLN A 405 -12.08 8.08 -6.36
N ASN A 406 -10.77 8.16 -6.07
CA ASN A 406 -10.14 9.42 -5.65
C ASN A 406 -10.15 10.46 -6.77
N LEU A 407 -9.98 10.03 -8.02
CA LEU A 407 -10.01 10.90 -9.19
C LEU A 407 -11.41 11.48 -9.40
N GLN A 408 -12.46 10.69 -9.23
CA GLN A 408 -13.85 11.16 -9.28
C GLN A 408 -14.10 12.27 -8.23
N THR A 409 -13.62 12.07 -7.00
CA THR A 409 -13.72 13.09 -5.93
C THR A 409 -12.92 14.35 -6.26
N ALA A 410 -11.69 14.20 -6.76
CA ALA A 410 -10.83 15.32 -7.12
C ALA A 410 -11.41 16.16 -8.26
N LEU A 411 -11.97 15.50 -9.28
CA LEU A 411 -12.68 16.16 -10.38
C LEU A 411 -13.94 16.90 -9.89
N ALA A 412 -14.73 16.29 -9.01
CA ALA A 412 -15.91 16.94 -8.42
C ALA A 412 -15.53 18.16 -7.57
N ALA A 413 -14.35 18.12 -6.92
CA ALA A 413 -13.79 19.25 -6.17
C ALA A 413 -13.11 20.31 -7.06
N GLY A 414 -13.03 20.11 -8.37
CA GLY A 414 -12.35 21.02 -9.30
C GLY A 414 -10.83 21.03 -9.15
N GLN A 415 -10.24 19.97 -8.59
CA GLN A 415 -8.80 19.84 -8.34
C GLN A 415 -8.25 18.50 -8.88
N PRO A 416 -8.43 18.18 -10.17
CA PRO A 416 -7.86 16.95 -10.72
C PRO A 416 -6.32 16.99 -10.71
N PRO A 417 -5.65 15.83 -10.68
CA PRO A 417 -4.23 15.77 -11.01
C PRO A 417 -4.00 16.20 -12.47
N ALA A 418 -2.79 16.59 -12.80
CA ALA A 418 -2.44 16.87 -14.19
C ALA A 418 -2.30 15.57 -14.99
N VAL A 419 -1.61 14.57 -14.40
CA VAL A 419 -1.38 13.25 -15.00
C VAL A 419 -1.78 12.15 -14.03
N ALA A 420 -2.43 11.10 -14.52
CA ALA A 420 -2.71 9.91 -13.70
C ALA A 420 -2.47 8.60 -14.49
N GLN A 421 -2.05 7.55 -13.77
CA GLN A 421 -1.97 6.18 -14.29
C GLN A 421 -3.34 5.49 -14.22
N ILE A 422 -4.06 5.42 -15.34
CA ILE A 422 -5.36 4.77 -15.45
C ILE A 422 -5.18 3.33 -15.94
N GLY A 423 -5.63 2.35 -15.16
CA GLY A 423 -5.60 0.94 -15.54
C GLY A 423 -6.31 0.69 -16.87
N TYR A 424 -5.85 -0.28 -17.66
CA TYR A 424 -6.48 -0.58 -18.97
C TYR A 424 -7.98 -0.92 -18.84
N ASN A 425 -8.39 -1.55 -17.74
CA ASN A 425 -9.79 -1.84 -17.40
C ASN A 425 -10.65 -0.60 -17.10
N PHE A 426 -10.04 0.57 -16.93
CA PHE A 426 -10.75 1.83 -16.71
C PHE A 426 -10.62 2.83 -17.85
N LEU A 427 -9.96 2.46 -18.96
CA LEU A 427 -9.74 3.31 -20.12
C LEU A 427 -11.05 3.91 -20.65
N ARG A 428 -12.04 3.09 -21.00
CA ARG A 428 -13.32 3.56 -21.56
C ARG A 428 -14.12 4.35 -20.52
N TYR A 429 -14.17 3.85 -19.29
CA TYR A 429 -14.85 4.54 -18.19
C TYR A 429 -14.29 5.95 -17.97
N ALA A 430 -12.96 6.11 -17.94
CA ALA A 430 -12.32 7.42 -17.78
C ALA A 430 -12.67 8.36 -18.95
N VAL A 431 -12.63 7.84 -20.18
CA VAL A 431 -12.96 8.61 -21.39
C VAL A 431 -14.40 9.11 -21.39
N GLU A 432 -15.35 8.27 -20.98
CA GLU A 432 -16.78 8.58 -21.01
C GLU A 432 -17.23 9.48 -19.84
N ASN A 433 -16.54 9.42 -18.70
CA ASN A 433 -17.02 10.05 -17.46
C ASN A 433 -16.18 11.23 -16.98
N PHE A 434 -14.92 11.38 -17.43
CA PHE A 434 -14.02 12.42 -16.91
C PHE A 434 -13.57 13.40 -18.00
N PRO A 435 -13.56 14.71 -17.72
CA PRO A 435 -12.99 15.69 -18.63
C PRO A 435 -11.47 15.47 -18.71
N HIS A 436 -10.96 15.29 -19.93
CA HIS A 436 -9.55 15.02 -20.17
C HIS A 436 -9.11 15.60 -21.51
N LEU A 437 -7.81 15.80 -21.67
CA LEU A 437 -7.19 16.07 -22.96
C LEU A 437 -6.70 14.74 -23.55
N SER A 438 -7.25 14.36 -24.70
CA SER A 438 -6.80 13.15 -25.39
C SER A 438 -5.34 13.25 -25.83
N ILE A 439 -4.62 12.14 -25.81
CA ILE A 439 -3.22 12.08 -26.24
C ILE A 439 -3.08 12.41 -27.74
N GLU A 440 -4.03 12.01 -28.58
CA GLU A 440 -4.04 12.37 -30.00
C GLU A 440 -4.08 13.89 -30.20
N GLU A 441 -4.90 14.58 -29.41
CA GLU A 441 -5.00 16.04 -29.44
C GLU A 441 -3.76 16.71 -28.86
N ALA A 442 -3.24 16.24 -27.72
CA ALA A 442 -1.99 16.74 -27.14
C ALA A 442 -0.83 16.63 -28.14
N ALA A 443 -0.69 15.47 -28.80
CA ALA A 443 0.31 15.25 -29.84
C ALA A 443 0.09 16.11 -31.10
N SER A 444 -1.14 16.49 -31.43
CA SER A 444 -1.42 17.40 -32.55
C SER A 444 -1.01 18.86 -32.29
N ARG A 445 -0.97 19.26 -31.02
CA ARG A 445 -0.56 20.61 -30.58
C ARG A 445 0.96 20.76 -30.49
N ASP A 446 1.70 19.66 -30.51
CA ASP A 446 3.16 19.60 -30.45
C ASP A 446 3.74 19.29 -31.84
N PRO A 447 4.62 20.15 -32.42
CA PRO A 447 5.26 19.89 -33.70
C PRO A 447 5.99 18.54 -33.80
N GLU A 448 6.49 18.00 -32.68
CA GLU A 448 7.16 16.70 -32.62
C GLU A 448 6.24 15.55 -32.21
N GLY A 449 4.97 15.82 -31.88
CA GLY A 449 4.06 14.82 -31.31
C GLY A 449 3.82 13.63 -32.24
N GLN A 450 3.68 13.86 -33.54
CA GLN A 450 3.51 12.76 -34.51
C GLN A 450 4.78 11.93 -34.68
N LEU A 451 5.96 12.55 -34.60
CA LEU A 451 7.25 11.84 -34.62
C LEU A 451 7.41 11.00 -33.36
N PHE A 452 7.04 11.55 -32.20
CA PHE A 452 7.03 10.82 -30.93
C PHE A 452 6.13 9.57 -31.00
N LEU A 453 4.89 9.70 -31.50
CA LEU A 453 3.98 8.55 -31.62
C LEU A 453 4.48 7.48 -32.61
N ALA A 454 5.25 7.85 -33.64
CA ALA A 454 5.81 6.91 -34.61
C ALA A 454 6.81 5.91 -33.99
N ASP A 455 7.36 6.21 -32.80
CA ASP A 455 8.28 5.33 -32.07
C ASP A 455 7.58 4.15 -31.36
N PHE A 456 6.24 4.09 -31.39
CA PHE A 456 5.45 3.04 -30.73
C PHE A 456 4.85 2.06 -31.74
N LEU A 457 4.73 0.78 -31.35
CA LEU A 457 4.09 -0.22 -32.21
C LEU A 457 2.58 0.05 -32.31
N PRO A 458 1.94 -0.13 -33.49
CA PRO A 458 0.50 0.13 -33.63
C PRO A 458 -0.37 -0.62 -32.63
N ASN A 459 -0.11 -1.92 -32.44
CA ASN A 459 -0.86 -2.76 -31.49
C ASN A 459 -0.67 -2.32 -30.02
N ILE A 460 0.41 -1.61 -29.70
CA ILE A 460 0.61 -1.03 -28.38
C ILE A 460 -0.22 0.25 -28.25
N LEU A 461 -0.16 1.17 -29.22
CA LEU A 461 -0.99 2.38 -29.22
C LEU A 461 -2.49 2.06 -29.19
N ASP A 462 -2.91 0.98 -29.84
CA ASP A 462 -4.30 0.52 -29.83
C ASP A 462 -4.82 0.20 -28.42
N LEU A 463 -3.93 -0.12 -27.46
CA LEU A 463 -4.31 -0.34 -26.05
C LEU A 463 -4.78 0.95 -25.34
N GLY A 464 -4.49 2.11 -25.91
CA GLY A 464 -4.91 3.42 -25.42
C GLY A 464 -6.05 4.05 -26.24
N ARG A 465 -6.59 3.33 -27.23
CA ARG A 465 -7.63 3.85 -28.12
C ARG A 465 -9.03 3.54 -27.62
N VAL A 466 -9.91 4.53 -27.71
CA VAL A 466 -11.36 4.39 -27.56
C VAL A 466 -12.00 4.99 -28.80
N ASP A 467 -12.88 4.21 -29.45
CA ASP A 467 -13.64 4.63 -30.64
C ASP A 467 -12.77 5.25 -31.76
N GLY A 468 -11.56 4.68 -31.92
CA GLY A 468 -10.58 5.05 -32.94
C GLY A 468 -9.61 6.17 -32.53
N LYS A 469 -9.88 6.92 -31.46
CA LYS A 469 -9.04 8.03 -31.00
C LYS A 469 -8.07 7.58 -29.91
N LEU A 470 -6.82 8.04 -29.94
CA LEU A 470 -5.84 7.74 -28.88
C LEU A 470 -6.10 8.64 -27.67
N GLU A 471 -6.77 8.09 -26.66
CA GLU A 471 -7.23 8.84 -25.49
C GLU A 471 -6.22 8.81 -24.35
N GLY A 472 -5.64 7.64 -24.06
CA GLY A 472 -4.59 7.45 -23.06
C GLY A 472 -3.30 6.94 -23.70
N MET A 473 -2.15 7.24 -23.09
CA MET A 473 -0.85 6.81 -23.62
C MET A 473 -0.42 5.52 -22.92
N PRO A 474 -0.30 4.38 -23.61
CA PRO A 474 0.17 3.14 -23.01
C PRO A 474 1.54 3.33 -22.38
N TYR A 475 1.66 3.02 -21.08
CA TYR A 475 2.88 3.25 -20.31
C TYR A 475 3.42 1.96 -19.73
N SER A 476 2.63 1.32 -18.86
CA SER A 476 2.99 0.03 -18.28
C SER A 476 2.30 -1.07 -19.06
N ILE A 477 3.07 -2.02 -19.59
CA ILE A 477 2.55 -3.16 -20.36
C ILE A 477 3.09 -4.46 -19.79
N SER A 478 2.20 -5.38 -19.48
CA SER A 478 2.53 -6.73 -19.04
C SER A 478 1.56 -7.73 -19.64
N ASN A 479 1.95 -9.00 -19.65
CA ASN A 479 1.06 -10.13 -19.85
C ASN A 479 1.29 -11.16 -18.75
N ALA A 480 0.35 -12.09 -18.61
CA ALA A 480 0.50 -13.21 -17.71
C ALA A 480 1.46 -14.24 -18.31
N ILE A 481 2.38 -14.76 -17.49
CA ILE A 481 3.22 -15.90 -17.81
C ILE A 481 3.04 -17.00 -16.76
N LEU A 482 3.43 -18.22 -17.10
CA LEU A 482 3.50 -19.33 -16.17
C LEU A 482 4.91 -19.40 -15.55
N TYR A 483 5.05 -18.97 -14.30
CA TYR A 483 6.23 -19.28 -13.49
C TYR A 483 6.08 -20.69 -12.93
N TYR A 484 7.17 -21.45 -12.83
CA TYR A 484 7.12 -22.77 -12.19
C TYR A 484 8.39 -23.12 -11.44
N ASN A 485 8.21 -23.94 -10.40
CA ASN A 485 9.23 -24.48 -9.53
C ASN A 485 9.78 -25.78 -10.13
N ALA A 486 10.97 -25.71 -10.73
CA ALA A 486 11.58 -26.87 -11.39
C ALA A 486 11.89 -28.01 -10.40
N ASP A 487 12.23 -27.69 -9.16
CA ASP A 487 12.54 -28.68 -8.12
C ASP A 487 11.27 -29.48 -7.74
N LEU A 488 10.10 -28.84 -7.68
CA LEU A 488 8.82 -29.53 -7.45
C LEU A 488 8.40 -30.40 -8.64
N PHE A 489 8.68 -29.96 -9.87
CA PHE A 489 8.48 -30.79 -11.06
C PHE A 489 9.32 -32.07 -10.96
N GLN A 490 10.63 -31.95 -10.68
CA GLN A 490 11.52 -33.10 -10.52
C GLN A 490 11.08 -34.04 -9.38
N LYS A 491 10.70 -33.48 -8.22
CA LYS A 491 10.19 -34.28 -7.08
C LYS A 491 8.90 -35.02 -7.41
N ALA A 492 8.07 -34.46 -8.28
CA ALA A 492 6.86 -35.10 -8.78
C ALA A 492 7.11 -36.11 -9.90
N GLY A 493 8.35 -36.24 -10.40
CA GLY A 493 8.70 -37.09 -11.54
C GLY A 493 8.36 -36.46 -12.90
N LEU A 494 8.10 -35.16 -12.94
CA LEU A 494 7.89 -34.39 -14.17
C LEU A 494 9.21 -33.82 -14.69
N ASP A 495 9.31 -33.64 -16.00
CA ASP A 495 10.49 -33.04 -16.65
C ASP A 495 10.42 -31.51 -16.55
N PRO A 496 11.33 -30.85 -15.80
CA PRO A 496 11.34 -29.39 -15.66
C PRO A 496 11.79 -28.66 -16.93
N GLU A 497 12.19 -29.35 -18.01
CA GLU A 497 12.43 -28.74 -19.33
C GLU A 497 11.19 -28.80 -20.24
N LYS A 498 10.12 -29.47 -19.80
CA LYS A 498 8.86 -29.63 -20.56
C LYS A 498 7.68 -29.13 -19.73
N PRO A 499 7.55 -27.80 -19.54
CA PRO A 499 6.41 -27.23 -18.83
C PRO A 499 5.10 -27.53 -19.59
N PRO A 500 3.95 -27.60 -18.90
CA PRO A 500 2.67 -27.78 -19.55
C PRO A 500 2.36 -26.60 -20.47
N THR A 501 1.89 -26.92 -21.68
CA THR A 501 1.58 -25.96 -22.75
C THR A 501 0.08 -25.76 -22.92
N THR A 502 -0.73 -26.70 -22.44
CA THR A 502 -2.20 -26.63 -22.46
C THR A 502 -2.80 -26.68 -21.07
N TRP A 503 -4.02 -26.16 -20.92
CA TRP A 503 -4.75 -26.22 -19.65
C TRP A 503 -5.07 -27.65 -19.19
N ALA A 504 -5.20 -28.61 -20.12
CA ALA A 504 -5.31 -30.02 -19.79
C ALA A 504 -4.00 -30.56 -19.17
N GLU A 505 -2.86 -30.22 -19.75
CA GLU A 505 -1.54 -30.58 -19.22
C GLU A 505 -1.28 -29.91 -17.85
N VAL A 506 -1.73 -28.66 -17.66
CA VAL A 506 -1.65 -27.98 -16.36
C VAL A 506 -2.42 -28.75 -15.30
N ARG A 507 -3.65 -29.20 -15.59
CA ARG A 507 -4.46 -29.96 -14.64
C ARG A 507 -3.80 -31.28 -14.26
N GLU A 508 -3.27 -32.01 -15.23
CA GLU A 508 -2.57 -33.28 -15.00
C GLU A 508 -1.26 -33.09 -14.22
N ALA A 509 -0.46 -32.09 -14.58
CA ALA A 509 0.74 -31.74 -13.83
C ALA A 509 0.40 -31.34 -12.38
N ALA A 510 -0.64 -30.53 -12.19
CA ALA A 510 -1.08 -30.07 -10.88
C ALA A 510 -1.53 -31.22 -9.98
N ARG A 511 -2.26 -32.21 -10.52
CA ARG A 511 -2.61 -33.46 -9.82
C ARG A 511 -1.39 -34.28 -9.44
N THR A 512 -0.50 -34.52 -10.41
CA THR A 512 0.73 -35.31 -10.18
C THR A 512 1.58 -34.68 -9.08
N ILE A 513 1.77 -33.36 -9.12
CA ILE A 513 2.50 -32.61 -8.09
C ILE A 513 1.84 -32.77 -6.73
N ARG A 514 0.53 -32.58 -6.65
CA ARG A 514 -0.21 -32.68 -5.39
C ARG A 514 -0.11 -34.06 -4.78
N GLU A 515 -0.27 -35.11 -5.59
CA GLU A 515 -0.18 -36.51 -5.15
C GLU A 515 1.23 -36.89 -4.67
N LYS A 516 2.27 -36.43 -5.37
CA LYS A 516 3.66 -36.84 -5.09
C LYS A 516 4.35 -36.02 -4.02
N THR A 517 3.97 -34.75 -3.87
CA THR A 517 4.71 -33.80 -3.02
C THR A 517 3.85 -33.17 -1.91
N GLY A 518 2.53 -33.24 -2.02
CA GLY A 518 1.61 -32.52 -1.13
C GLY A 518 1.50 -31.02 -1.40
N ALA A 519 2.36 -30.43 -2.24
CA ALA A 519 2.29 -29.03 -2.64
C ALA A 519 1.06 -28.77 -3.53
N TYR A 520 0.60 -27.52 -3.58
CA TYR A 520 -0.37 -27.13 -4.58
C TYR A 520 0.27 -27.16 -5.97
N GLY A 521 -0.47 -27.68 -6.93
CA GLY A 521 -0.04 -27.74 -8.31
C GLY A 521 -0.06 -26.39 -9.00
N LEU A 522 -1.07 -25.55 -8.72
CA LEU A 522 -1.30 -24.27 -9.40
C LEU A 522 -1.71 -23.16 -8.43
N TYR A 523 -1.34 -21.92 -8.75
CA TYR A 523 -2.01 -20.70 -8.33
C TYR A 523 -2.20 -19.79 -9.55
N LEU A 524 -3.42 -19.34 -9.81
CA LEU A 524 -3.73 -18.28 -10.76
C LEU A 524 -4.03 -17.03 -9.93
N GLN A 525 -3.43 -15.89 -10.27
CA GLN A 525 -3.57 -14.69 -9.44
C GLN A 525 -5.04 -14.25 -9.23
N GLU A 526 -5.34 -13.80 -8.01
CA GLU A 526 -6.68 -13.34 -7.58
C GLU A 526 -6.60 -11.99 -6.84
N PRO A 527 -6.06 -10.91 -7.43
CA PRO A 527 -6.17 -9.56 -6.87
C PRO A 527 -7.62 -9.04 -6.94
N SER A 528 -7.88 -7.80 -6.51
CA SER A 528 -9.18 -7.13 -6.64
C SER A 528 -9.49 -6.70 -8.09
N ASP A 529 -9.26 -7.62 -9.04
CA ASP A 529 -9.51 -7.44 -10.47
C ASP A 529 -9.85 -8.78 -11.15
N PHE A 530 -10.26 -8.74 -12.43
CA PHE A 530 -10.65 -9.92 -13.22
C PHE A 530 -9.66 -10.23 -14.36
N TRP A 531 -8.44 -9.69 -14.33
CA TRP A 531 -7.51 -9.71 -15.46
C TRP A 531 -7.08 -11.12 -15.88
N ALA A 532 -6.63 -11.92 -14.91
CA ALA A 532 -6.18 -13.29 -15.17
C ALA A 532 -7.34 -14.22 -15.54
N GLN A 533 -8.53 -13.94 -15.00
CA GLN A 533 -9.77 -14.64 -15.32
C GLN A 533 -10.27 -14.30 -16.72
N GLN A 534 -10.12 -13.04 -17.18
CA GLN A 534 -10.35 -12.67 -18.57
C GLN A 534 -9.39 -13.44 -19.50
N ALA A 535 -8.09 -13.51 -19.16
CA ALA A 535 -7.11 -14.27 -19.93
C ALA A 535 -7.52 -15.75 -20.08
N LEU A 536 -7.99 -16.36 -19.00
CA LEU A 536 -8.48 -17.73 -18.97
C LEU A 536 -9.68 -17.93 -19.91
N ILE A 537 -10.73 -17.13 -19.77
CA ILE A 537 -11.96 -17.36 -20.55
C ILE A 537 -11.79 -16.98 -22.03
N GLU A 538 -11.06 -15.89 -22.33
CA GLU A 538 -10.86 -15.48 -23.72
C GLU A 538 -9.93 -16.43 -24.47
N SER A 539 -8.94 -17.01 -23.78
CA SER A 539 -8.11 -18.07 -24.37
C SER A 539 -8.91 -19.36 -24.62
N ASN A 540 -10.08 -19.54 -23.97
CA ASN A 540 -11.03 -20.59 -24.32
C ASN A 540 -12.06 -20.15 -25.39
N GLY A 541 -11.91 -18.98 -25.99
CA GLY A 541 -12.74 -18.51 -27.10
C GLY A 541 -13.88 -17.57 -26.71
N ALA A 542 -14.13 -17.35 -25.41
CA ALA A 542 -15.14 -16.39 -24.96
C ALA A 542 -14.72 -14.93 -25.24
N ARG A 543 -15.62 -13.98 -24.96
CA ARG A 543 -15.36 -12.54 -24.94
C ARG A 543 -16.03 -11.93 -23.71
N MET A 544 -15.41 -10.95 -23.07
CA MET A 544 -16.06 -10.27 -21.93
C MET A 544 -17.28 -9.47 -22.39
N LEU A 545 -17.15 -8.72 -23.49
CA LEU A 545 -18.22 -7.95 -24.10
C LEU A 545 -18.36 -8.33 -25.57
N ILE A 546 -19.60 -8.35 -26.07
CA ILE A 546 -19.93 -8.56 -27.48
C ILE A 546 -20.88 -7.46 -27.94
N GLU A 547 -20.86 -7.17 -29.24
CA GLU A 547 -21.84 -6.26 -29.84
C GLU A 547 -23.12 -7.02 -30.20
N LYS A 548 -24.26 -6.52 -29.75
CA LYS A 548 -25.59 -7.03 -30.06
C LYS A 548 -26.54 -5.86 -30.26
N ASP A 549 -27.21 -5.83 -31.41
CA ASP A 549 -28.18 -4.79 -31.77
C ASP A 549 -27.61 -3.35 -31.64
N GLY A 550 -26.33 -3.18 -32.00
CA GLY A 550 -25.62 -1.90 -31.93
C GLY A 550 -25.23 -1.45 -30.52
N ARG A 551 -25.25 -2.36 -29.53
CA ARG A 551 -24.84 -2.09 -28.14
C ARG A 551 -23.88 -3.16 -27.63
N LEU A 552 -23.01 -2.78 -26.69
CA LEU A 552 -22.19 -3.74 -25.96
C LEU A 552 -23.03 -4.44 -24.89
N VAL A 553 -22.93 -5.77 -24.85
CA VAL A 553 -23.55 -6.62 -23.82
C VAL A 553 -22.51 -7.62 -23.30
N ALA A 554 -22.74 -8.15 -22.11
CA ALA A 554 -21.95 -9.24 -21.54
C ALA A 554 -21.89 -10.44 -22.50
N GLY A 555 -20.68 -10.96 -22.72
CA GLY A 555 -20.43 -12.21 -23.45
C GLY A 555 -19.73 -13.29 -22.61
N PHE A 556 -19.40 -12.97 -21.35
CA PHE A 556 -18.72 -13.86 -20.41
C PHE A 556 -19.64 -14.93 -19.80
N ASP A 557 -20.91 -14.99 -20.20
CA ASP A 557 -21.87 -16.06 -19.88
C ASP A 557 -21.99 -17.12 -20.98
N SER A 558 -21.11 -17.06 -21.99
CA SER A 558 -20.99 -18.05 -23.06
C SER A 558 -20.58 -19.44 -22.54
N PRO A 559 -20.93 -20.52 -23.26
CA PRO A 559 -20.48 -21.88 -22.93
C PRO A 559 -18.96 -21.99 -22.75
N GLU A 560 -18.18 -21.29 -23.56
CA GLU A 560 -16.72 -21.25 -23.51
C GLU A 560 -16.21 -20.62 -22.20
N ALA A 561 -16.83 -19.53 -21.73
CA ALA A 561 -16.46 -18.92 -20.46
C ALA A 561 -16.82 -19.82 -19.27
N ILE A 562 -18.01 -20.41 -19.31
CA ILE A 562 -18.49 -21.35 -18.29
C ILE A 562 -17.57 -22.57 -18.20
N GLU A 563 -17.16 -23.14 -19.34
CA GLU A 563 -16.24 -24.28 -19.40
C GLU A 563 -14.88 -23.93 -18.76
N ALA A 564 -14.30 -22.78 -19.13
CA ALA A 564 -13.00 -22.36 -18.62
C ALA A 564 -13.04 -22.07 -17.11
N PHE A 565 -14.10 -21.44 -16.61
CA PHE A 565 -14.29 -21.24 -15.17
C PHE A 565 -14.60 -22.55 -14.43
N GLN A 566 -15.31 -23.48 -15.06
CA GLN A 566 -15.53 -24.81 -14.48
C GLN A 566 -14.23 -25.57 -14.31
N LEU A 567 -13.32 -25.50 -15.28
CA LEU A 567 -11.97 -26.05 -15.12
C LEU A 567 -11.26 -25.45 -13.90
N TYR A 568 -11.29 -24.12 -13.74
CA TYR A 568 -10.61 -23.48 -12.62
C TYR A 568 -11.27 -23.80 -11.26
N GLN A 569 -12.60 -23.80 -11.19
CA GLN A 569 -13.34 -24.24 -10.01
C GLN A 569 -13.01 -25.70 -9.66
N ASP A 570 -12.95 -26.59 -10.64
CA ASP A 570 -12.60 -27.99 -10.44
C ASP A 570 -11.19 -28.14 -9.86
N LEU A 571 -10.21 -27.38 -10.36
CA LEU A 571 -8.85 -27.38 -9.83
C LEU A 571 -8.81 -26.99 -8.34
N VAL A 572 -9.62 -26.00 -7.94
CA VAL A 572 -9.68 -25.49 -6.56
C VAL A 572 -10.47 -26.43 -5.63
N LEU A 573 -11.71 -26.79 -6.00
CA LEU A 573 -12.66 -27.43 -5.08
C LEU A 573 -12.69 -28.95 -5.19
N LYS A 574 -12.59 -29.48 -6.41
CA LYS A 574 -12.75 -30.91 -6.70
C LYS A 574 -11.41 -31.64 -6.62
N ASP A 575 -10.45 -31.19 -7.42
CA ASP A 575 -9.11 -31.76 -7.47
C ASP A 575 -8.27 -31.30 -6.27
N LYS A 576 -8.59 -30.14 -5.70
CA LYS A 576 -7.83 -29.50 -4.60
C LYS A 576 -6.35 -29.34 -4.92
N THR A 577 -6.06 -29.04 -6.18
CA THR A 577 -4.69 -28.88 -6.70
C THR A 577 -4.34 -27.41 -6.94
N ALA A 578 -5.33 -26.53 -7.09
CA ALA A 578 -5.12 -25.09 -7.14
C ALA A 578 -5.34 -24.44 -5.75
N LEU A 579 -4.49 -23.45 -5.45
CA LEU A 579 -4.66 -22.57 -4.29
C LEU A 579 -5.72 -21.50 -4.60
N HIS A 580 -6.61 -21.24 -3.65
CA HIS A 580 -7.50 -20.08 -3.65
C HIS A 580 -7.10 -19.19 -2.48
N ALA A 581 -6.51 -18.03 -2.77
CA ALA A 581 -5.89 -17.14 -1.81
C ALA A 581 -5.71 -15.75 -2.43
N THR A 582 -5.54 -14.73 -1.58
CA THR A 582 -5.22 -13.38 -2.05
C THR A 582 -3.92 -13.37 -2.86
N TRP A 583 -3.73 -12.33 -3.69
CA TRP A 583 -2.57 -12.26 -4.57
C TRP A 583 -1.22 -12.31 -3.84
N ASP A 584 -1.12 -11.64 -2.70
CA ASP A 584 0.11 -11.65 -1.90
C ASP A 584 0.32 -12.98 -1.18
N GLU A 585 -0.73 -13.60 -0.62
CA GLU A 585 -0.65 -14.94 -0.03
C GLU A 585 -0.23 -16.00 -1.05
N GLY A 586 -0.78 -15.96 -2.27
CA GLY A 586 -0.42 -16.90 -3.33
C GLY A 586 0.99 -16.64 -3.88
N SER A 587 1.40 -15.38 -4.01
CA SER A 587 2.78 -15.01 -4.34
C SER A 587 3.77 -15.54 -3.31
N GLU A 588 3.45 -15.38 -2.03
CA GLU A 588 4.26 -15.87 -0.91
C GLU A 588 4.30 -17.40 -0.89
N ALA A 589 3.16 -18.06 -1.09
CA ALA A 589 3.09 -19.51 -1.17
C ALA A 589 3.96 -20.07 -2.31
N PHE A 590 4.02 -19.39 -3.46
CA PHE A 590 4.91 -19.78 -4.55
C PHE A 590 6.37 -19.68 -4.16
N VAL A 591 6.85 -18.52 -3.70
CA VAL A 591 8.28 -18.33 -3.38
C VAL A 591 8.75 -19.17 -2.17
N GLN A 592 7.83 -19.55 -1.28
CA GLN A 592 8.07 -20.53 -0.21
C GLN A 592 8.06 -22.00 -0.69
N GLY A 593 7.80 -22.27 -1.98
CA GLY A 593 7.77 -23.62 -2.54
C GLY A 593 6.55 -24.44 -2.14
N LYS A 594 5.43 -23.80 -1.77
CA LYS A 594 4.14 -24.45 -1.48
C LYS A 594 3.26 -24.61 -2.73
N VAL A 595 3.57 -23.87 -3.79
CA VAL A 595 2.89 -23.91 -5.08
C VAL A 595 3.92 -24.21 -6.18
N ALA A 596 3.61 -25.13 -7.09
CA ALA A 596 4.52 -25.52 -8.17
C ALA A 596 4.40 -24.67 -9.43
N MET A 597 3.20 -24.24 -9.80
CA MET A 597 2.93 -23.39 -10.96
C MET A 597 2.22 -22.12 -10.53
N TYR A 598 2.70 -20.97 -10.96
CA TYR A 598 2.14 -19.67 -10.62
C TYR A 598 1.94 -18.84 -11.88
N ILE A 599 0.68 -18.51 -12.17
CA ILE A 599 0.30 -17.66 -13.30
C ILE A 599 0.01 -16.26 -12.78
N THR A 600 0.88 -15.31 -13.15
CA THR A 600 0.77 -13.88 -12.81
C THR A 600 1.49 -13.02 -13.86
N THR A 601 1.41 -11.70 -13.68
CA THR A 601 2.13 -10.71 -14.47
C THR A 601 3.64 -10.95 -14.52
N ILE A 602 4.26 -10.69 -15.67
CA ILE A 602 5.72 -10.60 -15.80
C ILE A 602 6.35 -9.58 -14.83
N ALA A 603 5.60 -8.56 -14.41
CA ALA A 603 6.10 -7.55 -13.48
C ALA A 603 6.42 -8.13 -12.08
N ARG A 604 5.93 -9.34 -11.73
CA ARG A 604 6.32 -10.04 -10.50
C ARG A 604 7.67 -10.76 -10.61
N ARG A 605 8.38 -10.73 -11.75
CA ARG A 605 9.67 -11.40 -11.95
C ARG A 605 10.67 -11.09 -10.84
N ASN A 606 10.93 -9.81 -10.57
CA ASN A 606 11.89 -9.39 -9.55
C ASN A 606 11.55 -9.99 -8.17
N TYR A 607 10.28 -9.93 -7.78
CA TYR A 607 9.81 -10.51 -6.52
C TYR A 607 10.04 -12.02 -6.48
N VAL A 608 9.62 -12.72 -7.55
CA VAL A 608 9.72 -14.17 -7.65
C VAL A 608 11.18 -14.63 -7.59
N GLU A 609 12.06 -14.07 -8.42
CA GLU A 609 13.47 -14.47 -8.50
C GLU A 609 14.25 -14.11 -7.25
N SER A 610 13.90 -13.02 -6.57
CA SER A 610 14.63 -12.58 -5.36
C SER A 610 14.25 -13.38 -4.12
N ASN A 611 13.02 -13.91 -4.05
CA ASN A 611 12.50 -14.56 -2.84
C ASN A 611 12.46 -16.10 -2.95
N ALA A 612 12.34 -16.65 -4.16
CA ALA A 612 12.32 -18.09 -4.35
C ALA A 612 13.64 -18.75 -3.92
N GLN A 613 13.54 -19.81 -3.11
CA GLN A 613 14.69 -20.62 -2.66
C GLN A 613 14.88 -21.90 -3.50
N PHE A 614 14.39 -21.89 -4.73
CA PHE A 614 14.39 -23.01 -5.68
C PHE A 614 14.61 -22.49 -7.09
N THR A 615 14.85 -23.40 -8.04
CA THR A 615 15.04 -23.02 -9.44
C THR A 615 13.71 -22.59 -10.06
N VAL A 616 13.53 -21.29 -10.27
CA VAL A 616 12.38 -20.73 -11.00
C VAL A 616 12.62 -20.83 -12.50
N LYS A 617 11.58 -21.26 -13.22
CA LYS A 617 11.52 -21.20 -14.68
C LYS A 617 10.22 -20.57 -15.16
N GLY A 618 10.16 -20.23 -16.44
CA GLY A 618 9.00 -19.61 -17.06
C GLY A 618 8.56 -20.32 -18.33
N ALA A 619 7.27 -20.28 -18.59
CA ALA A 619 6.64 -20.74 -19.83
C ALA A 619 5.54 -19.74 -20.24
N PRO A 620 5.17 -19.72 -21.54
CA PRO A 620 3.98 -19.00 -21.97
C PRO A 620 2.74 -19.41 -21.18
N PHE A 621 1.75 -18.52 -21.12
CA PHE A 621 0.42 -18.83 -20.61
C PHE A 621 -0.16 -20.07 -21.32
N PRO A 622 -0.77 -21.03 -20.62
CA PRO A 622 -1.29 -22.24 -21.26
C PRO A 622 -2.41 -21.95 -22.26
N ALA A 623 -2.42 -22.64 -23.41
CA ALA A 623 -3.49 -22.55 -24.39
C ALA A 623 -4.62 -23.57 -24.09
N PHE A 624 -5.78 -23.39 -24.72
CA PHE A 624 -6.78 -24.44 -24.85
C PHE A 624 -6.60 -25.16 -26.18
N ASP A 625 -6.90 -26.46 -26.22
CA ASP A 625 -6.66 -27.29 -27.41
C ASP A 625 -7.39 -26.70 -28.64
N GLY A 626 -6.61 -26.40 -29.69
CA GLY A 626 -7.12 -25.82 -30.93
C GLY A 626 -7.58 -24.36 -30.84
N LYS A 627 -7.34 -23.65 -29.72
CA LYS A 627 -7.74 -22.26 -29.51
C LYS A 627 -6.52 -21.34 -29.33
N PRO A 628 -6.50 -20.15 -29.95
CA PRO A 628 -5.41 -19.20 -29.76
C PRO A 628 -5.43 -18.62 -28.35
N ARG A 629 -4.24 -18.25 -27.83
CA ARG A 629 -4.16 -17.44 -26.61
C ARG A 629 -4.75 -16.07 -26.85
N ARG A 630 -5.41 -15.53 -25.84
CA ARG A 630 -5.88 -14.14 -25.81
C ARG A 630 -5.56 -13.58 -24.43
N LEU A 631 -4.50 -12.78 -24.35
CA LEU A 631 -3.97 -12.30 -23.08
C LEU A 631 -4.29 -10.81 -22.93
N PRO A 632 -5.19 -10.39 -22.02
CA PRO A 632 -5.41 -8.97 -21.79
C PRO A 632 -4.09 -8.29 -21.42
N ALA A 633 -3.82 -7.11 -21.98
CA ALA A 633 -2.68 -6.28 -21.56
C ALA A 633 -2.89 -5.84 -20.10
N GLY A 634 -1.96 -6.18 -19.23
CA GLY A 634 -1.93 -5.68 -17.85
C GLY A 634 -1.12 -4.39 -17.75
N GLY A 635 -1.44 -3.53 -16.79
CA GLY A 635 -0.75 -2.26 -16.57
C GLY A 635 -1.69 -1.07 -16.73
N ASN A 636 -1.20 0.04 -17.30
CA ASN A 636 -1.93 1.30 -17.35
C ASN A 636 -1.56 2.19 -18.55
N ASN A 637 -2.46 3.15 -18.78
CA ASN A 637 -2.27 4.31 -19.63
C ASN A 637 -1.98 5.55 -18.77
N LEU A 638 -1.21 6.49 -19.31
CA LEU A 638 -1.10 7.85 -18.79
C LEU A 638 -2.18 8.73 -19.44
N PHE A 639 -2.92 9.44 -18.61
CA PHE A 639 -3.95 10.39 -19.03
C PHE A 639 -3.59 11.81 -18.62
N ILE A 640 -4.05 12.80 -19.39
CA ILE A 640 -3.95 14.23 -19.06
C ILE A 640 -5.32 14.71 -18.57
N PHE A 641 -5.44 14.97 -17.26
CA PHE A 641 -6.63 15.52 -16.62
C PHE A 641 -6.51 17.02 -16.31
N ALA A 642 -5.33 17.61 -16.53
CA ALA A 642 -5.11 19.05 -16.45
C ALA A 642 -6.13 19.81 -17.32
N GLN A 643 -6.74 20.85 -16.75
CA GLN A 643 -7.70 21.72 -17.45
C GLN A 643 -7.07 23.05 -17.87
N ASP A 644 -6.06 23.53 -17.15
CA ASP A 644 -5.29 24.71 -17.55
C ASP A 644 -4.35 24.39 -18.73
N PRO A 645 -4.30 25.21 -19.80
CA PRO A 645 -3.44 24.95 -20.95
C PRO A 645 -1.94 24.80 -20.62
N LYS A 646 -1.41 25.54 -19.65
CA LYS A 646 0.02 25.43 -19.28
C LYS A 646 0.28 24.12 -18.55
N GLU A 647 -0.64 23.71 -17.68
CA GLU A 647 -0.56 22.40 -17.02
C GLU A 647 -0.72 21.26 -18.03
N GLN A 648 -1.54 21.42 -19.08
CA GLN A 648 -1.66 20.45 -20.17
C GLN A 648 -0.35 20.30 -20.96
N GLU A 649 0.31 21.41 -21.30
CA GLU A 649 1.62 21.41 -21.97
C GLU A 649 2.71 20.77 -21.08
N ALA A 650 2.71 21.09 -19.79
CA ALA A 650 3.63 20.49 -18.82
C ALA A 650 3.37 18.98 -18.64
N ALA A 651 2.10 18.56 -18.57
CA ALA A 651 1.69 17.17 -18.50
C ALA A 651 2.12 16.38 -19.75
N TRP A 652 1.93 16.94 -20.94
CA TRP A 652 2.39 16.31 -22.18
C TRP A 652 3.92 16.18 -22.22
N THR A 653 4.65 17.21 -21.79
CA THR A 653 6.12 17.17 -21.67
C THR A 653 6.58 16.07 -20.72
N PHE A 654 5.92 15.92 -19.56
CA PHE A 654 6.21 14.86 -18.61
C PHE A 654 5.90 13.46 -19.16
N ILE A 655 4.79 13.28 -19.88
CA ILE A 655 4.45 12.00 -20.54
C ILE A 655 5.52 11.62 -21.57
N LYS A 656 5.97 12.57 -22.41
CA LYS A 656 7.07 12.31 -23.37
C LYS A 656 8.36 11.91 -22.65
N PHE A 657 8.70 12.56 -21.53
CA PHE A 657 9.85 12.20 -20.71
C PHE A 657 9.74 10.78 -20.15
N LEU A 658 8.61 10.41 -19.52
CA LEU A 658 8.40 9.07 -18.95
C LEU A 658 8.54 7.95 -19.98
N LEU A 659 8.30 8.28 -21.26
CA LEU A 659 8.36 7.36 -22.38
C LEU A 659 9.63 7.51 -23.24
N SER A 660 10.60 8.31 -22.79
CA SER A 660 11.95 8.33 -23.36
C SER A 660 12.65 6.97 -23.20
N PRO A 661 13.63 6.63 -24.06
CA PRO A 661 14.43 5.42 -23.88
C PRO A 661 15.00 5.26 -22.46
N GLU A 662 15.51 6.36 -21.90
CA GLU A 662 16.16 6.41 -20.60
C GLU A 662 15.16 6.13 -19.48
N ALA A 663 14.00 6.81 -19.52
CA ALA A 663 12.95 6.64 -18.52
C ALA A 663 12.32 5.24 -18.59
N ILE A 664 12.00 4.74 -19.79
CA ILE A 664 11.51 3.37 -19.97
C ILE A 664 12.55 2.34 -19.47
N THR A 665 13.84 2.61 -19.63
CA THR A 665 14.89 1.72 -19.11
C THR A 665 14.86 1.66 -17.59
N VAL A 666 14.75 2.80 -16.90
CA VAL A 666 14.59 2.86 -15.44
C VAL A 666 13.31 2.13 -15.02
N TRP A 667 12.20 2.43 -15.70
CA TRP A 667 10.89 1.84 -15.43
C TRP A 667 10.90 0.31 -15.56
N THR A 668 11.34 -0.22 -16.70
CA THR A 668 11.38 -1.67 -16.97
C THR A 668 12.32 -2.39 -16.00
N LYS A 669 13.50 -1.84 -15.68
CA LYS A 669 14.42 -2.47 -14.71
C LYS A 669 13.84 -2.46 -13.29
N GLY A 670 13.21 -1.36 -12.88
CA GLY A 670 12.64 -1.19 -11.55
C GLY A 670 11.36 -2.01 -11.32
N THR A 671 10.57 -2.25 -12.36
CA THR A 671 9.23 -2.85 -12.22
C THR A 671 9.07 -4.22 -12.86
N GLY A 672 9.86 -4.54 -13.90
CA GLY A 672 9.65 -5.72 -14.74
C GLY A 672 8.55 -5.55 -15.81
N TYR A 673 7.94 -4.37 -15.97
CA TYR A 673 7.05 -4.09 -17.10
C TYR A 673 7.81 -4.12 -18.43
N LEU A 674 7.12 -4.54 -19.50
CA LEU A 674 7.65 -4.58 -20.86
C LEU A 674 7.81 -3.15 -21.41
N PRO A 675 8.89 -2.88 -22.17
CA PRO A 675 9.09 -1.55 -22.75
C PRO A 675 8.06 -1.28 -23.85
N ALA A 676 7.34 -0.16 -23.74
CA ALA A 676 6.30 0.24 -24.69
C ALA A 676 6.83 0.74 -26.05
N ARG A 677 8.11 1.13 -26.12
CA ARG A 677 8.72 1.83 -27.25
C ARG A 677 9.56 0.89 -28.13
N LYS A 678 9.51 1.07 -29.46
CA LYS A 678 10.25 0.28 -30.44
C LYS A 678 11.76 0.36 -30.18
N GLY A 679 12.45 -0.76 -30.40
CA GLY A 679 13.92 -0.82 -30.40
C GLY A 679 14.60 -0.71 -29.03
N VAL A 680 13.94 -0.19 -27.99
CA VAL A 680 14.57 -0.01 -26.66
C VAL A 680 15.00 -1.35 -26.06
N ALA A 681 14.18 -2.40 -26.23
CA ALA A 681 14.47 -3.76 -25.77
C ALA A 681 15.74 -4.37 -26.39
N ASP A 682 16.05 -4.00 -27.64
CA ASP A 682 17.15 -4.57 -28.44
C ASP A 682 18.38 -3.63 -28.50
N ASP A 683 18.31 -2.45 -27.89
CA ASP A 683 19.39 -1.47 -27.92
C ASP A 683 20.39 -1.70 -26.77
N PRO A 684 21.69 -1.91 -27.06
CA PRO A 684 22.75 -2.09 -26.06
C PRO A 684 22.97 -0.89 -25.15
N ARG A 685 22.52 0.32 -25.54
CA ARG A 685 22.57 1.51 -24.68
C ARG A 685 21.53 1.47 -23.55
N TYR A 686 20.50 0.63 -23.70
CA TYR A 686 19.30 0.66 -22.87
C TYR A 686 19.00 -0.70 -22.23
N LEU A 687 18.14 -1.52 -22.85
CA LEU A 687 17.60 -2.73 -22.24
C LEU A 687 18.19 -4.03 -22.79
N LYS A 688 18.98 -4.03 -23.87
CA LYS A 688 19.45 -5.29 -24.48
C LYS A 688 20.13 -6.24 -23.49
N ASP A 689 21.11 -5.75 -22.74
CA ASP A 689 21.83 -6.57 -21.76
C ASP A 689 20.91 -7.09 -20.65
N PHE A 690 19.96 -6.25 -20.22
CA PHE A 690 18.95 -6.64 -19.25
C PHE A 690 18.04 -7.74 -19.82
N MET A 691 17.54 -7.59 -21.04
CA MET A 691 16.71 -8.60 -21.69
C MET A 691 17.46 -9.91 -21.87
N ASP A 692 18.75 -9.86 -22.20
CA ASP A 692 19.59 -11.06 -22.36
C ASP A 692 19.83 -11.81 -21.05
N GLN A 693 19.90 -11.10 -19.93
CA GLN A 693 20.07 -11.68 -18.59
C GLN A 693 18.76 -12.18 -17.96
N ASN A 694 17.60 -11.79 -18.51
CA ASN A 694 16.29 -12.06 -17.92
C ASN A 694 15.43 -12.94 -18.87
N PRO A 695 15.64 -14.27 -18.89
CA PRO A 695 14.93 -15.17 -19.81
C PRO A 695 13.40 -15.16 -19.63
N LEU A 696 12.91 -14.88 -18.41
CA LEU A 696 11.46 -14.73 -18.14
C LEU A 696 10.85 -13.54 -18.91
N MET A 697 11.61 -12.45 -19.10
CA MET A 697 11.17 -11.32 -19.92
C MET A 697 11.01 -11.73 -21.39
N LYS A 698 11.89 -12.60 -21.90
CA LYS A 698 11.79 -13.11 -23.29
C LYS A 698 10.53 -13.94 -23.50
N VAL A 699 10.12 -14.73 -22.50
CA VAL A 699 8.84 -15.47 -22.52
C VAL A 699 7.66 -14.49 -22.64
N ALA A 700 7.64 -13.43 -21.84
CA ALA A 700 6.59 -12.43 -21.89
C ALA A 700 6.57 -11.68 -23.24
N VAL A 701 7.73 -11.27 -23.76
CA VAL A 701 7.84 -10.60 -25.07
C VAL A 701 7.33 -11.48 -26.21
N ALA A 702 7.60 -12.79 -26.18
CA ALA A 702 7.13 -13.73 -27.20
C ALA A 702 5.60 -13.84 -27.29
N GLN A 703 4.87 -13.44 -26.24
CA GLN A 703 3.41 -13.47 -26.20
C GLN A 703 2.75 -12.13 -26.59
N LEU A 704 3.53 -11.09 -26.92
CA LEU A 704 2.97 -9.80 -27.35
C LEU A 704 2.00 -9.88 -28.54
N PRO A 705 2.18 -10.79 -29.54
CA PRO A 705 1.19 -10.98 -30.60
C PRO A 705 -0.17 -11.52 -30.13
N ASP A 706 -0.21 -12.17 -28.97
CA ASP A 706 -1.44 -12.76 -28.38
C ASP A 706 -2.18 -11.76 -27.47
N VAL A 707 -1.66 -10.53 -27.33
CA VAL A 707 -2.21 -9.54 -26.40
C VAL A 707 -3.50 -8.92 -26.95
N VAL A 708 -4.49 -8.76 -26.09
CA VAL A 708 -5.79 -8.13 -26.35
C VAL A 708 -6.06 -7.02 -25.34
N PRO A 709 -7.04 -6.13 -25.56
CA PRO A 709 -7.42 -5.14 -24.56
C PRO A 709 -7.95 -5.80 -23.28
N TRP A 710 -7.52 -5.30 -22.12
CA TRP A 710 -8.25 -5.57 -20.87
C TRP A 710 -9.57 -4.81 -20.93
N VAL A 711 -10.67 -5.54 -20.79
CA VAL A 711 -12.01 -4.98 -20.99
C VAL A 711 -12.32 -3.91 -19.94
N SER A 712 -12.75 -2.76 -20.45
CA SER A 712 -13.28 -1.65 -19.68
C SER A 712 -14.79 -1.55 -19.90
N PHE A 713 -15.58 -1.65 -18.82
CA PHE A 713 -17.03 -1.58 -18.90
C PHE A 713 -17.48 -0.14 -19.18
N PRO A 714 -18.39 0.08 -20.15
CA PRO A 714 -18.87 1.40 -20.50
C PRO A 714 -19.88 1.95 -19.48
N GLY A 715 -20.17 3.23 -19.61
CA GLY A 715 -21.23 3.94 -18.88
C GLY A 715 -20.85 4.34 -17.46
N ALA A 716 -21.72 5.14 -16.84
CA ALA A 716 -21.51 5.70 -15.51
C ALA A 716 -21.38 4.64 -14.39
N ASN A 717 -21.90 3.43 -14.63
CA ASN A 717 -21.84 2.32 -13.67
C ASN A 717 -20.76 1.28 -14.01
N GLY A 718 -19.81 1.59 -14.89
CA GLY A 718 -18.75 0.64 -15.29
C GLY A 718 -17.95 0.09 -14.11
N LEU A 719 -17.65 0.90 -13.09
CA LEU A 719 -16.97 0.45 -11.87
C LEU A 719 -17.80 -0.60 -11.09
N GLN A 720 -19.12 -0.42 -11.05
CA GLN A 720 -20.02 -1.38 -10.40
C GLN A 720 -20.11 -2.69 -11.20
N ALA A 721 -20.06 -2.60 -12.53
CA ALA A 721 -20.08 -3.78 -13.40
C ALA A 721 -18.85 -4.68 -13.17
N GLU A 722 -17.67 -4.10 -12.99
CA GLU A 722 -16.47 -4.86 -12.64
C GLU A 722 -16.59 -5.54 -11.27
N GLN A 723 -17.11 -4.84 -10.25
CA GLN A 723 -17.33 -5.43 -8.93
C GLN A 723 -18.26 -6.64 -8.98
N VAL A 724 -19.32 -6.61 -9.81
CA VAL A 724 -20.23 -7.76 -9.99
C VAL A 724 -19.48 -9.00 -10.50
N LEU A 725 -18.46 -8.84 -11.34
CA LEU A 725 -17.63 -9.96 -11.81
C LEU A 725 -16.69 -10.50 -10.73
N LEU A 726 -16.14 -9.63 -9.89
CA LEU A 726 -15.33 -10.06 -8.75
C LEU A 726 -16.16 -10.89 -7.77
N ASP A 727 -17.37 -10.43 -7.45
CA ASP A 727 -18.30 -11.15 -6.59
C ASP A 727 -18.67 -12.52 -7.20
N ALA A 728 -18.83 -12.58 -8.53
CA ALA A 728 -19.13 -13.83 -9.23
C ALA A 728 -17.94 -14.81 -9.19
N ARG A 729 -16.70 -14.32 -9.40
CA ARG A 729 -15.48 -15.11 -9.22
C ARG A 729 -15.42 -15.72 -7.83
N ASP A 730 -15.57 -14.89 -6.80
CA ASP A 730 -15.42 -15.35 -5.43
C ASP A 730 -16.55 -16.33 -5.04
N ALA A 731 -17.77 -16.13 -5.53
CA ALA A 731 -18.87 -17.08 -5.36
C ALA A 731 -18.58 -18.44 -6.02
N VAL A 732 -17.92 -18.46 -7.19
CA VAL A 732 -17.53 -19.70 -7.87
C VAL A 732 -16.41 -20.41 -7.10
N LEU A 733 -15.35 -19.69 -6.73
CA LEU A 733 -14.16 -20.29 -6.11
C LEU A 733 -14.40 -20.75 -4.67
N THR A 734 -15.40 -20.19 -4.00
CA THR A 734 -15.87 -20.67 -2.68
C THR A 734 -16.94 -21.76 -2.75
N GLY A 735 -17.42 -22.09 -3.95
CA GLY A 735 -18.46 -23.10 -4.17
C GLY A 735 -19.88 -22.62 -3.77
N LYS A 736 -20.06 -21.32 -3.49
CA LYS A 736 -21.39 -20.73 -3.24
C LYS A 736 -22.30 -20.84 -4.46
N LYS A 737 -21.73 -20.83 -5.68
CA LYS A 737 -22.45 -21.00 -6.95
C LYS A 737 -21.64 -21.85 -7.95
N SER A 738 -22.33 -22.47 -8.90
CA SER A 738 -21.68 -23.01 -10.10
C SER A 738 -21.23 -21.87 -11.03
N PRO A 739 -20.21 -22.08 -11.88
CA PRO A 739 -19.81 -21.14 -12.92
C PRO A 739 -20.97 -20.68 -13.79
N GLU A 740 -21.81 -21.61 -14.25
CA GLU A 740 -22.97 -21.29 -15.08
C GLU A 740 -23.91 -20.31 -14.38
N ALA A 741 -24.29 -20.59 -13.12
CA ALA A 741 -25.21 -19.73 -12.38
C ALA A 741 -24.57 -18.37 -12.07
N ALA A 742 -23.31 -18.36 -11.62
CA ALA A 742 -22.63 -17.12 -11.25
C ALA A 742 -22.40 -16.19 -12.46
N LEU A 743 -21.94 -16.73 -13.59
CA LEU A 743 -21.65 -15.93 -14.79
C LEU A 743 -22.93 -15.43 -15.47
N LYS A 744 -24.00 -16.24 -15.51
CA LYS A 744 -25.31 -15.79 -16.04
C LYS A 744 -25.94 -14.70 -15.17
N ASP A 745 -25.94 -14.88 -13.84
CA ASP A 745 -26.44 -13.85 -12.92
C ASP A 745 -25.62 -12.56 -13.02
N ALA A 746 -24.30 -12.67 -13.16
CA ALA A 746 -23.42 -11.53 -13.35
C ALA A 746 -23.70 -10.83 -14.68
N ALA A 747 -23.90 -11.58 -15.77
CA ALA A 747 -24.20 -11.03 -17.08
C ALA A 747 -25.53 -10.25 -17.09
N GLU A 748 -26.57 -10.77 -16.44
CA GLU A 748 -27.86 -10.06 -16.30
C GLU A 748 -27.68 -8.73 -15.57
N LYS A 749 -26.96 -8.74 -14.43
CA LYS A 749 -26.68 -7.52 -13.65
C LYS A 749 -25.83 -6.52 -14.42
N VAL A 750 -24.72 -6.97 -15.02
CA VAL A 750 -23.82 -6.12 -15.82
C VAL A 750 -24.59 -5.49 -16.98
N ASN A 751 -25.40 -6.26 -17.71
CA ASN A 751 -26.26 -5.74 -18.78
C ASN A 751 -27.32 -4.73 -18.31
N GLY A 752 -27.62 -4.66 -17.01
CA GLY A 752 -28.43 -3.61 -16.42
C GLY A 752 -27.64 -2.32 -16.13
N LEU A 753 -26.35 -2.44 -15.85
CA LEU A 753 -25.46 -1.35 -15.44
C LEU A 753 -24.85 -0.61 -16.65
N ILE A 754 -24.55 -1.33 -17.73
CA ILE A 754 -23.80 -0.80 -18.89
C ILE A 754 -24.70 -0.32 -20.06
N ARG A 755 -25.97 -0.03 -19.78
CA ARG A 755 -27.00 0.31 -20.79
C ARG A 755 -26.86 1.70 -21.40
#